data_AF-A0A840MLS5-F1
#
_entry.id   AF-A0A840MLS5-F1
#
_cell.length_a   1.000
_cell.length_b   1.000
_cell.length_c   1.000
_cell.angle_alpha   90.00
_cell.angle_beta   90.00
_cell.angle_gamma   90.00
#
_symmetry.space_group_name_H-M   'P 1'
#
loop_
_entity.id
_entity.type
_entity.pdbx_description
1 polymer ?
#
loop_
_entity_poly.entity_id
_entity_poly.type
_entity_poly.pdbx_seq_one_letter_code
_entity_poly.pdbx_strand_id
1 'polypeptide(L)'
;MIGKQFPRVIAAVVVASLFALPGMGHAHHAGSSIQAAEVSDTGIVFKSGFALPATTLFAMKANDSFAVEFPLLGGKTIVHESHTDMVNGVAYWHGHLAGDRSARVTLRFDGQTFVGAIRYNGGEFALEQTNSKLSVQPGKQAKFEAQQGDVAGYLADKNGKPVSVRPGMYQINLSVETLMNTQPNEMVQLPLPDGSKLPLVFTGRDVGHEGAVDWYGYSRDDGQAFQATLTMGPDAVFGVITTPKTVYRLETESGRTYLVDVKAAGYKTPDHRHYDLNAPTTAAAALVDQVKAMQGAATTVPAQQVVATAANTVAPTVDVLVLYSSTFRQTLGDTGFPVRIQNIFAIANRALADSQVNGKLRPVFQKEIAYADNDNGVALGDLQANRGLFAGIEALRTQTGADLVTFFRPFNYAKSGGSCGVGYVLGANLRPDLIPLQKGYAYTVVSDGRDKATSYYCDDTTFAHEVGHNFGAMHDLAHSGTGKGAYQDSYGYGVSGKFGDVMSYYWPKVGVYSNPNLKVCANQACGSAQANVARTMQLNFKAVSEFRAAVPAPTPVSLAGSVLDRNTRRVIANATITTTDAKAKCTIGNNGLFTCTTVSGASGVITIKVAGRIVEPASYSYNAIKSNIAGLMFTVR
;
A
#
# COMPACT_ATOMS: atom_id res chain seq x y z
N MET A 1 48.01 68.36 9.54
CA MET A 1 49.47 68.25 9.39
C MET A 1 49.73 66.76 9.13
N ILE A 2 50.11 66.28 7.94
CA ILE A 2 51.27 66.60 7.09
C ILE A 2 52.60 66.27 7.82
N GLY A 3 53.40 65.29 7.40
CA GLY A 3 53.14 64.22 6.40
C GLY A 3 54.41 63.54 5.83
N LYS A 4 54.21 62.71 4.79
CA LYS A 4 55.21 62.12 3.84
C LYS A 4 56.17 61.04 4.44
N GLN A 5 56.72 60.08 3.68
CA GLN A 5 56.99 60.05 2.22
C GLN A 5 56.96 58.63 1.57
N PHE A 6 56.56 58.61 0.28
CA PHE A 6 56.56 57.63 -0.86
C PHE A 6 57.51 56.39 -0.94
N PRO A 7 57.36 55.41 -1.91
CA PRO A 7 56.72 55.50 -3.26
C PRO A 7 55.57 54.53 -3.72
N ARG A 8 55.84 53.44 -4.50
CA ARG A 8 54.96 52.90 -5.61
C ARG A 8 55.00 51.35 -5.73
N VAL A 9 54.13 50.60 -6.46
CA VAL A 9 53.76 50.52 -7.93
C VAL A 9 52.40 49.75 -8.03
N ILE A 10 51.30 50.09 -8.74
CA ILE A 10 50.98 50.52 -10.14
C ILE A 10 50.85 49.32 -11.13
N ALA A 11 49.82 49.13 -11.99
CA ALA A 11 48.42 49.61 -12.09
C ALA A 11 47.62 48.71 -13.10
N ALA A 12 46.35 49.03 -13.40
CA ALA A 12 45.36 48.13 -14.06
C ALA A 12 44.79 48.61 -15.43
N VAL A 13 43.78 47.87 -15.96
CA VAL A 13 42.67 48.28 -16.87
C VAL A 13 42.77 48.04 -18.41
N VAL A 14 41.93 47.09 -18.88
CA VAL A 14 40.97 47.07 -20.05
C VAL A 14 41.41 47.50 -21.48
N VAL A 15 41.03 46.68 -22.49
CA VAL A 15 40.29 47.03 -23.75
C VAL A 15 39.96 45.74 -24.54
N ALA A 16 38.94 45.77 -25.42
CA ALA A 16 38.54 44.66 -26.30
C ALA A 16 38.58 45.06 -27.80
N SER A 17 38.93 44.11 -28.69
CA SER A 17 38.98 44.26 -30.17
C SER A 17 38.77 42.91 -30.88
N LEU A 18 38.50 42.93 -32.20
CA LEU A 18 38.12 41.77 -33.02
C LEU A 18 39.29 41.13 -33.83
N PHE A 19 39.00 39.94 -34.37
CA PHE A 19 39.54 39.27 -35.58
C PHE A 19 40.75 38.32 -35.50
N ALA A 20 40.71 37.37 -36.46
CA ALA A 20 41.73 36.42 -36.97
C ALA A 20 41.90 35.03 -36.29
N LEU A 21 41.58 34.00 -37.08
CA LEU A 21 42.02 32.59 -37.01
C LEU A 21 43.41 32.43 -37.70
N PRO A 22 44.06 31.24 -37.78
CA PRO A 22 43.65 29.89 -37.35
C PRO A 22 44.71 29.12 -36.51
N GLY A 23 44.40 27.87 -36.13
CA GLY A 23 45.44 26.84 -35.94
C GLY A 23 45.33 25.98 -34.67
N MET A 24 44.42 24.99 -34.66
CA MET A 24 44.47 23.88 -33.70
C MET A 24 44.07 22.56 -34.35
N GLY A 25 44.77 21.51 -33.95
CA GLY A 25 44.34 20.11 -34.03
C GLY A 25 45.21 19.28 -33.09
N HIS A 26 44.63 18.27 -32.45
CA HIS A 26 45.30 17.06 -31.93
C HIS A 26 44.24 16.03 -31.48
N ALA A 27 44.49 14.76 -31.82
CA ALA A 27 43.92 13.51 -31.28
C ALA A 27 42.47 13.47 -30.70
N HIS A 28 41.57 12.76 -31.40
CA HIS A 28 40.39 12.14 -30.78
C HIS A 28 40.75 10.82 -30.08
N HIS A 29 40.20 10.58 -28.89
CA HIS A 29 40.00 9.21 -28.39
C HIS A 29 38.69 8.64 -28.96
N ALA A 30 38.68 7.35 -29.31
CA ALA A 30 37.53 6.70 -29.93
C ALA A 30 36.47 6.29 -28.89
N GLY A 31 35.31 6.95 -28.93
CA GLY A 31 34.06 6.35 -28.47
C GLY A 31 33.45 5.50 -29.59
N SER A 32 32.84 4.37 -29.26
CA SER A 32 32.14 3.52 -30.23
C SER A 32 30.88 4.23 -30.76
N SER A 33 30.96 4.81 -31.95
CA SER A 33 29.93 5.67 -32.52
C SER A 33 28.76 4.87 -33.11
N ILE A 34 27.56 5.09 -32.55
CA ILE A 34 26.31 4.77 -33.25
C ILE A 34 26.09 5.86 -34.31
N GLN A 35 26.54 5.59 -35.53
CA GLN A 35 26.27 6.42 -36.70
C GLN A 35 24.85 6.15 -37.23
N ALA A 36 24.06 7.15 -37.65
CA ALA A 36 24.19 8.58 -37.40
C ALA A 36 22.77 9.20 -37.40
N ALA A 37 22.55 10.21 -36.56
CA ALA A 37 21.35 11.04 -36.60
C ALA A 37 21.66 12.36 -37.32
N GLU A 38 20.73 12.84 -38.14
CA GLU A 38 20.75 14.20 -38.68
C GLU A 38 19.81 15.08 -37.84
N VAL A 39 20.21 16.34 -37.63
CA VAL A 39 19.41 17.32 -36.89
C VAL A 39 18.64 18.20 -37.87
N SER A 40 17.36 18.41 -37.59
CA SER A 40 16.56 19.52 -38.10
C SER A 40 15.72 20.10 -36.96
N ASP A 41 15.10 21.26 -37.17
CA ASP A 41 14.44 22.07 -36.12
C ASP A 41 13.16 21.46 -35.51
N THR A 42 12.95 20.15 -35.69
CA THR A 42 11.75 19.38 -35.31
C THR A 42 12.02 18.22 -34.35
N GLY A 43 13.28 17.96 -33.97
CA GLY A 43 13.65 16.94 -32.98
C GLY A 43 14.04 15.57 -33.56
N ILE A 44 14.24 14.59 -32.67
CA ILE A 44 14.86 13.30 -33.02
C ILE A 44 13.81 12.31 -33.56
N VAL A 45 14.02 11.86 -34.80
CA VAL A 45 13.18 10.86 -35.50
C VAL A 45 14.00 9.60 -35.80
N PHE A 46 13.49 8.43 -35.39
CA PHE A 46 14.13 7.13 -35.63
C PHE A 46 13.71 6.56 -37.01
N LYS A 47 14.63 6.59 -37.99
CA LYS A 47 14.33 6.35 -39.42
C LYS A 47 14.17 4.87 -39.86
N SER A 48 14.22 3.88 -38.96
CA SER A 48 13.96 2.46 -39.31
C SER A 48 13.40 1.67 -38.12
N GLY A 49 12.90 0.45 -38.39
CA GLY A 49 12.21 -0.38 -37.39
C GLY A 49 13.08 -0.64 -36.16
N PHE A 50 12.65 -0.08 -35.02
CA PHE A 50 13.44 0.04 -33.80
C PHE A 50 12.87 -0.82 -32.66
N ALA A 51 13.76 -1.28 -31.78
CA ALA A 51 13.42 -1.97 -30.56
C ALA A 51 13.55 -1.00 -29.37
N LEU A 52 12.51 -0.90 -28.53
CA LEU A 52 12.60 -0.32 -27.20
C LEU A 52 13.74 -1.04 -26.43
N PRO A 53 14.84 -0.35 -26.10
CA PRO A 53 15.99 -0.99 -25.47
C PRO A 53 15.75 -1.11 -23.97
N ALA A 54 15.50 -2.33 -23.50
CA ALA A 54 15.13 -2.61 -22.11
C ALA A 54 16.13 -2.04 -21.10
N THR A 55 17.43 -2.14 -21.39
CA THR A 55 18.51 -1.56 -20.57
C THR A 55 18.43 -0.04 -20.44
N THR A 56 17.92 0.68 -21.44
CA THR A 56 17.69 2.12 -21.35
C THR A 56 16.40 2.41 -20.59
N LEU A 57 15.29 1.73 -20.93
CA LEU A 57 13.99 1.96 -20.30
C LEU A 57 14.01 1.72 -18.78
N PHE A 58 14.67 0.65 -18.33
CA PHE A 58 14.83 0.35 -16.90
C PHE A 58 15.98 1.13 -16.21
N ALA A 59 16.76 1.92 -16.96
CA ALA A 59 17.71 2.89 -16.39
C ALA A 59 17.11 4.31 -16.23
N MET A 60 15.89 4.55 -16.75
CA MET A 60 15.23 5.84 -16.65
C MET A 60 14.84 6.19 -15.21
N LYS A 61 14.96 7.46 -14.85
CA LYS A 61 14.46 8.06 -13.61
C LYS A 61 13.07 8.65 -13.85
N ALA A 62 12.33 8.94 -12.80
CA ALA A 62 10.99 9.54 -12.95
C ALA A 62 11.11 10.94 -13.58
N ASN A 63 10.27 11.23 -14.57
CA ASN A 63 10.28 12.39 -15.47
C ASN A 63 11.37 12.40 -16.57
N ASP A 64 12.25 11.39 -16.66
CA ASP A 64 13.02 11.17 -17.90
C ASP A 64 12.04 10.85 -19.04
N SER A 65 12.40 11.13 -20.30
CA SER A 65 11.47 10.96 -21.43
C SER A 65 12.17 10.59 -22.74
N PHE A 66 11.41 10.00 -23.66
CA PHE A 66 11.84 9.68 -25.02
C PHE A 66 10.74 9.94 -26.04
N ALA A 67 11.10 10.30 -27.27
CA ALA A 67 10.17 10.47 -28.37
C ALA A 67 9.89 9.12 -29.07
N VAL A 68 8.64 8.91 -29.46
CA VAL A 68 8.21 7.80 -30.33
C VAL A 68 7.35 8.38 -31.45
N GLU A 69 7.65 7.99 -32.69
CA GLU A 69 6.81 8.29 -33.86
C GLU A 69 5.72 7.22 -34.00
N PHE A 70 4.47 7.67 -34.10
CA PHE A 70 3.30 6.80 -34.13
C PHE A 70 2.57 6.87 -35.48
N PRO A 71 2.31 5.74 -36.16
CA PRO A 71 1.74 5.73 -37.51
C PRO A 71 0.45 6.55 -37.72
N LEU A 72 -0.39 6.72 -36.68
CA LEU A 72 -1.60 7.57 -36.72
C LEU A 72 -1.60 8.75 -35.73
N LEU A 73 -0.65 8.84 -34.79
CA LEU A 73 -0.60 9.93 -33.81
C LEU A 73 0.53 10.94 -34.09
N GLY A 74 1.47 10.60 -34.98
CA GLY A 74 2.74 11.32 -35.15
C GLY A 74 3.60 11.30 -33.87
N GLY A 75 4.66 12.09 -33.85
CA GLY A 75 5.56 12.19 -32.70
C GLY A 75 4.83 12.46 -31.38
N LYS A 76 5.11 11.63 -30.37
CA LYS A 76 4.73 11.86 -28.97
C LYS A 76 5.94 11.59 -28.09
N THR A 77 6.18 12.48 -27.14
CA THR A 77 7.12 12.24 -26.05
C THR A 77 6.43 11.40 -24.98
N ILE A 78 7.02 10.28 -24.59
CA ILE A 78 6.60 9.46 -23.46
C ILE A 78 7.47 9.81 -22.26
N VAL A 79 6.84 10.10 -21.12
CA VAL A 79 7.47 10.45 -19.85
C VAL A 79 7.42 9.24 -18.91
N HIS A 80 8.55 8.86 -18.33
CA HIS A 80 8.67 7.75 -17.38
C HIS A 80 8.13 8.13 -15.99
N GLU A 81 7.38 7.22 -15.38
CA GLU A 81 6.89 7.35 -14.00
C GLU A 81 7.62 6.40 -13.05
N SER A 82 7.60 5.11 -13.40
CA SER A 82 8.03 4.00 -12.54
C SER A 82 8.19 2.71 -13.36
N HIS A 83 8.94 1.77 -12.83
CA HIS A 83 8.96 0.39 -13.28
C HIS A 83 8.98 -0.56 -12.06
N THR A 84 8.76 -1.84 -12.29
CA THR A 84 9.07 -2.88 -11.30
C THR A 84 10.51 -3.35 -11.46
N ASP A 85 11.11 -3.91 -10.41
CA ASP A 85 12.29 -4.76 -10.55
C ASP A 85 12.03 -5.93 -11.52
N MET A 86 13.10 -6.51 -12.07
CA MET A 86 13.04 -7.70 -12.91
C MET A 86 12.91 -8.97 -12.05
N VAL A 87 11.80 -9.68 -12.18
CA VAL A 87 11.54 -10.95 -11.48
C VAL A 87 11.15 -12.02 -12.49
N ASN A 88 11.83 -13.17 -12.46
CA ASN A 88 11.63 -14.28 -13.39
C ASN A 88 11.66 -13.87 -14.88
N GLY A 89 12.47 -12.85 -15.22
CA GLY A 89 12.55 -12.27 -16.57
C GLY A 89 11.45 -11.24 -16.91
N VAL A 90 10.43 -11.09 -16.07
CA VAL A 90 9.30 -10.19 -16.29
C VAL A 90 9.48 -8.88 -15.50
N ALA A 91 9.15 -7.76 -16.12
CA ALA A 91 8.98 -6.46 -15.45
C ALA A 91 7.92 -5.61 -16.16
N TYR A 92 7.36 -4.63 -15.44
CA TYR A 92 6.48 -3.61 -16.01
C TYR A 92 7.17 -2.25 -16.01
N TRP A 93 6.87 -1.45 -17.02
CA TRP A 93 7.33 -0.07 -17.18
C TRP A 93 6.12 0.83 -17.41
N HIS A 94 6.05 1.95 -16.71
CA HIS A 94 4.88 2.83 -16.66
C HIS A 94 5.26 4.28 -16.98
N GLY A 95 4.39 4.97 -17.72
CA GLY A 95 4.57 6.36 -18.12
C GLY A 95 3.30 7.00 -18.68
N HIS A 96 3.41 8.22 -19.20
CA HIS A 96 2.32 8.94 -19.87
C HIS A 96 2.82 9.74 -21.07
N LEU A 97 1.92 10.17 -21.96
CA LEU A 97 2.26 11.12 -23.02
C LEU A 97 2.48 12.52 -22.46
N ALA A 98 3.54 13.20 -22.88
CA ALA A 98 3.84 14.56 -22.45
C ALA A 98 2.68 15.51 -22.78
N GLY A 99 2.29 16.33 -21.80
CA GLY A 99 1.12 17.22 -21.89
C GLY A 99 -0.20 16.59 -21.43
N ASP A 100 -0.35 15.26 -21.44
CA ASP A 100 -1.55 14.57 -21.00
C ASP A 100 -1.24 13.41 -20.03
N ARG A 101 -1.34 13.70 -18.73
CA ARG A 101 -1.17 12.69 -17.66
C ARG A 101 -2.28 11.64 -17.62
N SER A 102 -3.40 11.82 -18.32
CA SER A 102 -4.39 10.75 -18.48
C SER A 102 -4.03 9.76 -19.60
N ALA A 103 -3.14 10.17 -20.53
CA ALA A 103 -2.72 9.38 -21.67
C ALA A 103 -1.66 8.33 -21.27
N ARG A 104 -2.09 7.30 -20.53
CA ARG A 104 -1.20 6.36 -19.86
C ARG A 104 -0.57 5.35 -20.82
N VAL A 105 0.72 5.11 -20.63
CA VAL A 105 1.54 4.10 -21.29
C VAL A 105 1.90 3.01 -20.29
N THR A 106 1.70 1.76 -20.67
CA THR A 106 2.10 0.61 -19.85
C THR A 106 2.74 -0.44 -20.74
N LEU A 107 3.95 -0.87 -20.39
CA LEU A 107 4.70 -1.89 -21.09
C LEU A 107 4.98 -3.05 -20.13
N ARG A 108 4.96 -4.28 -20.66
CA ARG A 108 5.43 -5.50 -20.00
C ARG A 108 6.61 -6.02 -20.81
N PHE A 109 7.75 -6.20 -20.13
CA PHE A 109 8.89 -6.95 -20.66
C PHE A 109 8.76 -8.42 -20.24
N ASP A 110 9.18 -9.35 -21.11
CA ASP A 110 9.11 -10.80 -20.88
C ASP A 110 10.49 -11.50 -20.84
N GLY A 111 11.57 -10.73 -20.91
CA GLY A 111 12.95 -11.21 -21.04
C GLY A 111 13.52 -11.06 -22.46
N GLN A 112 12.67 -10.87 -23.47
CA GLN A 112 13.06 -10.74 -24.88
C GLN A 112 12.41 -9.53 -25.57
N THR A 113 11.13 -9.26 -25.31
CA THR A 113 10.32 -8.28 -26.03
C THR A 113 9.46 -7.43 -25.11
N PHE A 114 8.90 -6.36 -25.66
CA PHE A 114 7.88 -5.54 -25.02
C PHE A 114 6.52 -5.74 -25.68
N VAL A 115 5.51 -6.05 -24.86
CA VAL A 115 4.09 -5.90 -25.21
C VAL A 115 3.50 -4.83 -24.30
N GLY A 116 2.73 -3.91 -24.85
CA GLY A 116 2.26 -2.74 -24.12
C GLY A 116 1.01 -2.11 -24.70
N ALA A 117 0.49 -1.09 -24.02
CA ALA A 117 -0.63 -0.28 -24.46
C ALA A 117 -0.33 1.21 -24.27
N ILE A 118 -0.89 2.03 -25.15
CA ILE A 118 -1.13 3.46 -24.90
C ILE A 118 -2.64 3.66 -24.84
N ARG A 119 -3.11 4.31 -23.78
CA ARG A 119 -4.50 4.73 -23.64
C ARG A 119 -4.59 6.21 -23.87
N TYR A 120 -5.43 6.65 -24.81
CA TYR A 120 -5.53 8.05 -25.20
C TYR A 120 -6.90 8.35 -25.80
N ASN A 121 -7.52 9.47 -25.40
CA ASN A 121 -8.88 9.87 -25.82
C ASN A 121 -9.95 8.75 -25.74
N GLY A 122 -9.83 7.87 -24.73
CA GLY A 122 -10.73 6.72 -24.54
C GLY A 122 -10.46 5.50 -25.44
N GLY A 123 -9.54 5.60 -26.40
CA GLY A 123 -9.06 4.47 -27.20
C GLY A 123 -7.83 3.80 -26.60
N GLU A 124 -7.55 2.56 -27.03
CA GLU A 124 -6.29 1.86 -26.76
C GLU A 124 -5.54 1.61 -28.07
N PHE A 125 -4.22 1.73 -28.00
CA PHE A 125 -3.26 1.47 -29.07
C PHE A 125 -2.30 0.38 -28.57
N ALA A 126 -2.45 -0.85 -29.08
CA ALA A 126 -1.55 -1.93 -28.75
C ALA A 126 -0.13 -1.65 -29.28
N LEU A 127 0.87 -1.94 -28.45
CA LEU A 127 2.29 -1.92 -28.74
C LEU A 127 2.80 -3.36 -28.72
N GLU A 128 3.32 -3.87 -29.83
CA GLU A 128 3.87 -5.23 -29.91
C GLU A 128 5.24 -5.18 -30.58
N GLN A 129 6.30 -5.54 -29.86
CA GLN A 129 7.68 -5.55 -30.36
C GLN A 129 8.10 -6.94 -30.84
N THR A 130 8.27 -7.12 -32.15
CA THR A 130 8.62 -8.41 -32.76
C THR A 130 9.86 -8.24 -33.64
N ASN A 131 10.86 -9.12 -33.50
CA ASN A 131 12.11 -9.11 -34.30
C ASN A 131 12.75 -7.71 -34.39
N SER A 132 12.92 -7.07 -33.23
CA SER A 132 13.44 -5.70 -33.06
C SER A 132 12.65 -4.59 -33.77
N LYS A 133 11.36 -4.81 -34.08
CA LYS A 133 10.46 -3.78 -34.61
C LYS A 133 9.28 -3.59 -33.68
N LEU A 134 9.16 -2.40 -33.09
CA LEU A 134 7.93 -1.96 -32.44
C LEU A 134 6.83 -1.75 -33.49
N SER A 135 5.71 -2.46 -33.34
CA SER A 135 4.48 -2.22 -34.09
C SER A 135 3.45 -1.53 -33.20
N VAL A 136 2.61 -0.70 -33.79
CA VAL A 136 1.52 0.00 -33.10
C VAL A 136 0.22 -0.26 -33.85
N GLN A 137 -0.79 -0.75 -33.14
CA GLN A 137 -2.04 -1.23 -33.74
C GLN A 137 -3.25 -0.49 -33.10
N PRO A 138 -3.70 0.62 -33.71
CA PRO A 138 -4.84 1.41 -33.24
C PRO A 138 -6.12 0.58 -33.13
N GLY A 139 -6.87 0.76 -32.04
CA GLY A 139 -8.16 0.08 -31.84
C GLY A 139 -8.06 -1.41 -31.53
N LYS A 140 -6.85 -1.98 -31.48
CA LYS A 140 -6.62 -3.30 -30.89
C LYS A 140 -6.21 -3.14 -29.43
N GLN A 141 -6.75 -4.00 -28.57
CA GLN A 141 -6.24 -4.19 -27.22
C GLN A 141 -4.87 -4.85 -27.26
N ALA A 142 -4.00 -4.49 -26.32
CA ALA A 142 -2.70 -5.11 -26.16
C ALA A 142 -2.83 -6.56 -25.65
N LYS A 143 -2.06 -7.49 -26.22
CA LYS A 143 -2.02 -8.91 -25.82
C LYS A 143 -1.27 -9.16 -24.51
N PHE A 144 -1.75 -8.53 -23.45
CA PHE A 144 -1.35 -8.85 -22.09
C PHE A 144 -2.03 -10.15 -21.63
N GLU A 145 -1.49 -11.29 -22.06
CA GLU A 145 -1.93 -12.59 -21.56
C GLU A 145 -1.60 -12.72 -20.06
N ALA A 146 -2.61 -13.09 -19.26
CA ALA A 146 -2.47 -13.23 -17.82
C ALA A 146 -1.88 -14.59 -17.46
N GLN A 147 -0.72 -14.61 -16.82
CA GLN A 147 0.03 -15.85 -16.58
C GLN A 147 -0.70 -16.89 -15.71
N GLN A 148 -1.64 -16.46 -14.86
CA GLN A 148 -2.29 -17.32 -13.85
C GLN A 148 -3.84 -17.33 -13.94
N GLY A 149 -4.42 -16.66 -14.95
CA GLY A 149 -5.87 -16.65 -15.20
C GLY A 149 -6.69 -15.75 -14.25
N ASP A 150 -7.94 -16.17 -14.02
CA ASP A 150 -8.96 -15.40 -13.31
C ASP A 150 -8.98 -15.72 -11.79
N VAL A 151 -8.92 -14.69 -10.93
CA VAL A 151 -8.94 -14.84 -9.46
C VAL A 151 -10.31 -15.17 -8.88
N ALA A 152 -11.39 -15.07 -9.66
CA ALA A 152 -12.75 -15.25 -9.16
C ALA A 152 -13.70 -15.72 -10.27
N GLY A 153 -14.63 -16.62 -9.91
CA GLY A 153 -15.79 -16.98 -10.71
C GLY A 153 -17.09 -16.52 -10.03
N TYR A 154 -18.02 -15.96 -10.79
CA TYR A 154 -19.31 -15.49 -10.26
C TYR A 154 -20.32 -16.61 -10.05
N LEU A 155 -21.24 -16.40 -9.11
CA LEU A 155 -22.57 -17.01 -9.20
C LEU A 155 -23.31 -16.41 -10.41
N ALA A 156 -23.65 -17.26 -11.38
CA ALA A 156 -24.26 -16.85 -12.64
C ALA A 156 -25.70 -17.34 -12.79
N ASP A 157 -26.48 -16.65 -13.65
CA ASP A 157 -27.81 -17.08 -14.05
C ASP A 157 -27.75 -18.20 -15.11
N LYS A 158 -28.92 -18.68 -15.56
CA LYS A 158 -29.05 -19.71 -16.59
C LYS A 158 -28.45 -19.32 -17.96
N ASN A 159 -28.07 -18.06 -18.17
CA ASN A 159 -27.46 -17.53 -19.38
C ASN A 159 -25.96 -17.24 -19.19
N GLY A 160 -25.38 -17.56 -18.01
CA GLY A 160 -23.98 -17.29 -17.68
C GLY A 160 -23.70 -15.87 -17.17
N LYS A 161 -24.71 -15.03 -16.94
CA LYS A 161 -24.53 -13.65 -16.47
C LYS A 161 -24.36 -13.58 -14.93
N PRO A 162 -23.39 -12.81 -14.39
CA PRO A 162 -23.25 -12.60 -12.95
C PRO A 162 -24.52 -12.10 -12.26
N VAL A 163 -24.90 -12.76 -11.16
CA VAL A 163 -26.11 -12.42 -10.38
C VAL A 163 -25.75 -11.45 -9.25
N SER A 164 -26.37 -10.28 -9.28
CA SER A 164 -26.31 -9.31 -8.19
C SER A 164 -27.29 -9.69 -7.09
N VAL A 165 -26.83 -9.80 -5.84
CA VAL A 165 -27.67 -10.14 -4.67
C VAL A 165 -28.29 -8.89 -4.03
N ARG A 166 -27.62 -7.75 -4.18
CA ARG A 166 -28.02 -6.38 -3.84
C ARG A 166 -27.26 -5.46 -4.82
N PRO A 167 -27.72 -4.24 -5.14
CA PRO A 167 -27.01 -3.34 -6.06
C PRO A 167 -25.50 -3.30 -5.80
N GLY A 168 -24.69 -3.46 -6.86
CA GLY A 168 -23.22 -3.50 -6.82
C GLY A 168 -22.58 -4.71 -6.13
N MET A 169 -23.35 -5.57 -5.45
CA MET A 169 -22.89 -6.73 -4.68
C MET A 169 -23.19 -8.04 -5.44
N TYR A 170 -22.15 -8.85 -5.67
CA TYR A 170 -22.20 -10.07 -6.48
C TYR A 170 -21.50 -11.21 -5.75
N GLN A 171 -22.13 -12.39 -5.65
CA GLN A 171 -21.50 -13.54 -4.99
C GLN A 171 -20.40 -14.12 -5.90
N ILE A 172 -19.22 -14.38 -5.32
CA ILE A 172 -18.07 -14.95 -6.02
C ILE A 172 -17.53 -16.19 -5.30
N ASN A 173 -16.87 -17.06 -6.06
CA ASN A 173 -15.95 -18.07 -5.55
C ASN A 173 -14.53 -17.65 -5.94
N LEU A 174 -13.65 -17.47 -4.95
CA LEU A 174 -12.28 -17.01 -5.16
C LEU A 174 -11.35 -18.18 -5.53
N SER A 175 -10.48 -17.99 -6.53
CA SER A 175 -9.42 -18.94 -6.87
C SER A 175 -8.25 -18.79 -5.91
N VAL A 176 -8.34 -19.50 -4.77
CA VAL A 176 -7.22 -19.64 -3.82
C VAL A 176 -6.00 -20.25 -4.52
N GLU A 177 -6.18 -21.11 -5.53
CA GLU A 177 -5.06 -21.59 -6.36
C GLU A 177 -4.30 -20.45 -7.03
N THR A 178 -4.97 -19.68 -7.90
CA THR A 178 -4.40 -18.56 -8.63
C THR A 178 -3.72 -17.61 -7.66
N LEU A 179 -4.43 -17.22 -6.59
CA LEU A 179 -3.92 -16.27 -5.59
C LEU A 179 -2.79 -16.84 -4.73
N MET A 180 -2.61 -18.15 -4.58
CA MET A 180 -1.46 -18.74 -3.85
C MET A 180 -0.26 -19.06 -4.76
N ASN A 181 -0.48 -19.36 -6.04
CA ASN A 181 0.58 -19.80 -6.96
C ASN A 181 1.23 -18.67 -7.78
N THR A 182 0.56 -17.52 -7.94
CA THR A 182 1.11 -16.34 -8.67
C THR A 182 2.49 -15.92 -8.14
N GLN A 183 3.47 -15.65 -9.02
CA GLN A 183 4.81 -15.17 -8.70
C GLN A 183 4.96 -13.67 -8.98
N PRO A 184 5.84 -12.91 -8.30
CA PRO A 184 5.90 -11.45 -8.48
C PRO A 184 6.14 -11.05 -9.95
N ASN A 185 5.48 -9.99 -10.39
CA ASN A 185 5.32 -9.55 -11.79
C ASN A 185 4.49 -10.49 -12.70
N GLU A 186 3.89 -11.56 -12.18
CA GLU A 186 2.78 -12.22 -12.88
C GLU A 186 1.48 -11.41 -12.76
N MET A 187 0.65 -11.55 -13.77
CA MET A 187 -0.64 -10.90 -13.88
C MET A 187 -1.76 -11.91 -13.65
N VAL A 188 -2.70 -11.51 -12.80
CA VAL A 188 -3.98 -12.16 -12.62
C VAL A 188 -5.09 -11.23 -13.13
N GLN A 189 -6.25 -11.80 -13.43
CA GLN A 189 -7.43 -11.04 -13.83
C GLN A 189 -8.49 -11.13 -12.73
N LEU A 190 -9.12 -10.01 -12.37
CA LEU A 190 -10.42 -10.01 -11.70
C LEU A 190 -11.51 -9.81 -12.75
N PRO A 191 -12.31 -10.83 -13.10
CA PRO A 191 -13.52 -10.63 -13.90
C PRO A 191 -14.45 -9.64 -13.20
N LEU A 192 -15.04 -8.73 -13.96
CA LEU A 192 -15.98 -7.73 -13.47
C LEU A 192 -17.42 -8.05 -13.92
N PRO A 193 -18.45 -7.51 -13.24
CA PRO A 193 -19.85 -7.91 -13.49
C PRO A 193 -20.42 -7.47 -14.85
N ASP A 194 -19.73 -6.56 -15.54
CA ASP A 194 -20.04 -6.10 -16.90
C ASP A 194 -19.43 -7.00 -17.99
N GLY A 195 -18.65 -8.03 -17.61
CA GLY A 195 -17.94 -8.93 -18.52
C GLY A 195 -16.53 -8.45 -18.89
N SER A 196 -16.10 -7.28 -18.43
CA SER A 196 -14.71 -6.85 -18.54
C SER A 196 -13.82 -7.56 -17.50
N LYS A 197 -12.50 -7.31 -17.54
CA LYS A 197 -11.54 -7.85 -16.58
C LYS A 197 -10.60 -6.75 -16.11
N LEU A 198 -10.34 -6.69 -14.81
CA LEU A 198 -9.38 -5.80 -14.18
C LEU A 198 -8.03 -6.55 -14.01
N PRO A 199 -6.99 -6.19 -14.78
CA PRO A 199 -5.69 -6.83 -14.69
C PRO A 199 -4.91 -6.33 -13.48
N LEU A 200 -4.57 -7.24 -12.57
CA LEU A 200 -3.78 -6.95 -11.37
C LEU A 200 -2.38 -7.54 -11.54
N VAL A 201 -1.35 -6.70 -11.40
CA VAL A 201 0.04 -7.16 -11.27
C VAL A 201 0.29 -7.52 -9.82
N PHE A 202 0.72 -8.75 -9.58
CA PHE A 202 1.06 -9.23 -8.24
C PHE A 202 2.49 -8.82 -7.84
N THR A 203 2.67 -8.46 -6.57
CA THR A 203 3.93 -7.94 -6.01
C THR A 203 4.49 -8.78 -4.87
N GLY A 204 3.64 -9.42 -4.06
CA GLY A 204 4.11 -10.25 -2.93
C GLY A 204 2.99 -10.75 -2.03
N ARG A 205 3.32 -11.71 -1.15
CA ARG A 205 2.47 -12.17 -0.05
C ARG A 205 3.16 -11.94 1.28
N ASP A 206 2.38 -11.84 2.35
CA ASP A 206 2.82 -12.09 3.71
C ASP A 206 1.86 -13.11 4.35
N VAL A 207 2.24 -13.72 5.46
CA VAL A 207 1.28 -14.44 6.32
C VAL A 207 1.08 -13.61 7.57
N GLY A 208 -0.17 -13.27 7.82
CA GLY A 208 -0.59 -12.46 8.94
C GLY A 208 -0.76 -13.20 10.26
N HIS A 209 -1.38 -12.50 11.20
CA HIS A 209 -1.86 -13.08 12.46
C HIS A 209 -2.83 -14.24 12.18
N GLU A 210 -2.80 -15.27 13.05
CA GLU A 210 -3.60 -16.51 12.92
C GLU A 210 -3.44 -17.30 11.59
N GLY A 211 -2.47 -16.92 10.76
CA GLY A 211 -2.11 -17.64 9.54
C GLY A 211 -2.90 -17.24 8.29
N ALA A 212 -3.76 -16.21 8.37
CA ALA A 212 -4.38 -15.64 7.17
C ALA A 212 -3.31 -15.11 6.20
N VAL A 213 -3.50 -15.32 4.90
CA VAL A 213 -2.52 -14.94 3.87
C VAL A 213 -2.91 -13.60 3.25
N ASP A 214 -2.01 -12.64 3.33
CA ASP A 214 -2.13 -11.36 2.64
C ASP A 214 -1.54 -11.47 1.23
N TRP A 215 -2.25 -10.89 0.25
CA TRP A 215 -1.90 -10.86 -1.15
C TRP A 215 -1.88 -9.40 -1.60
N TYR A 216 -0.74 -8.97 -2.16
CA TYR A 216 -0.53 -7.57 -2.56
C TYR A 216 -0.25 -7.46 -4.06
N GLY A 217 -0.97 -6.57 -4.72
CA GLY A 217 -0.77 -6.19 -6.11
C GLY A 217 -1.22 -4.77 -6.41
N TYR A 218 -1.30 -4.40 -7.68
CA TYR A 218 -1.84 -3.13 -8.15
C TYR A 218 -2.55 -3.29 -9.49
N SER A 219 -3.48 -2.38 -9.80
CA SER A 219 -4.09 -2.29 -11.13
C SER A 219 -3.01 -1.94 -12.15
N ARG A 220 -2.68 -2.91 -13.02
CA ARG A 220 -1.75 -2.75 -14.14
C ARG A 220 -2.07 -1.49 -14.94
N ASP A 221 -3.36 -1.24 -15.08
CA ASP A 221 -3.99 -0.33 -16.01
C ASP A 221 -4.16 1.09 -15.46
N ASP A 222 -4.35 1.23 -14.14
CA ASP A 222 -4.56 2.52 -13.50
C ASP A 222 -3.27 3.09 -12.86
N GLY A 223 -2.40 2.22 -12.33
CA GLY A 223 -1.09 2.62 -11.77
C GLY A 223 -0.72 1.95 -10.44
N GLN A 224 0.55 2.02 -10.04
CA GLN A 224 1.03 1.40 -8.80
C GLN A 224 0.36 1.95 -7.52
N ALA A 225 -0.11 3.20 -7.54
CA ALA A 225 -0.89 3.79 -6.44
C ALA A 225 -2.31 3.21 -6.28
N PHE A 226 -2.82 2.53 -7.32
CA PHE A 226 -4.13 1.88 -7.34
C PHE A 226 -3.97 0.42 -6.94
N GLN A 227 -3.78 0.22 -5.63
CA GLN A 227 -3.43 -1.06 -5.01
C GLN A 227 -4.58 -2.06 -5.00
N ALA A 228 -4.19 -3.33 -4.90
CA ALA A 228 -5.03 -4.46 -4.55
C ALA A 228 -4.43 -5.15 -3.31
N THR A 229 -5.12 -5.10 -2.17
CA THR A 229 -4.72 -5.81 -0.94
C THR A 229 -5.86 -6.73 -0.50
N LEU A 230 -5.63 -8.04 -0.62
CA LEU A 230 -6.58 -9.09 -0.26
C LEU A 230 -6.03 -9.91 0.91
N THR A 231 -6.90 -10.41 1.78
CA THR A 231 -6.52 -11.27 2.91
C THR A 231 -7.43 -12.49 2.94
N MET A 232 -6.83 -13.67 2.91
CA MET A 232 -7.51 -14.96 2.84
C MET A 232 -7.29 -15.75 4.12
N GLY A 233 -8.35 -16.01 4.88
CA GLY A 233 -8.38 -17.07 5.89
C GLY A 233 -8.99 -18.36 5.33
N PRO A 234 -9.07 -19.43 6.14
CA PRO A 234 -9.71 -20.68 5.75
C PRO A 234 -11.18 -20.52 5.30
N ASP A 235 -11.98 -19.75 6.04
CA ASP A 235 -13.43 -19.65 5.84
C ASP A 235 -13.93 -18.21 5.67
N ALA A 236 -13.00 -17.27 5.42
CA ALA A 236 -13.34 -15.88 5.10
C ALA A 236 -12.27 -15.23 4.21
N VAL A 237 -12.71 -14.27 3.41
CA VAL A 237 -11.90 -13.40 2.54
C VAL A 237 -12.35 -11.96 2.74
N PHE A 238 -11.40 -11.06 2.89
CA PHE A 238 -11.61 -9.62 2.82
C PHE A 238 -10.59 -8.97 1.89
N GLY A 239 -10.86 -7.76 1.40
CA GLY A 239 -9.88 -7.05 0.58
C GLY A 239 -10.41 -5.76 -0.03
N VAL A 240 -9.48 -4.94 -0.51
CA VAL A 240 -9.74 -3.69 -1.21
C VAL A 240 -8.91 -3.60 -2.48
N ILE A 241 -9.53 -3.11 -3.56
CA ILE A 241 -8.89 -2.83 -4.84
C ILE A 241 -9.35 -1.43 -5.27
N THR A 242 -8.46 -0.45 -5.26
CA THR A 242 -8.82 0.92 -5.65
C THR A 242 -8.64 1.11 -7.16
N THR A 243 -9.51 1.92 -7.78
CA THR A 243 -9.38 2.35 -9.18
C THR A 243 -9.82 3.81 -9.31
N PRO A 244 -9.54 4.49 -10.44
CA PRO A 244 -10.05 5.83 -10.74
C PRO A 244 -11.57 5.91 -10.94
N LYS A 245 -12.27 4.76 -11.04
CA LYS A 245 -13.70 4.67 -11.39
C LYS A 245 -14.59 4.31 -10.21
N THR A 246 -14.11 3.44 -9.33
CA THR A 246 -14.79 2.86 -8.17
C THR A 246 -13.76 2.20 -7.23
N VAL A 247 -14.19 1.76 -6.05
CA VAL A 247 -13.44 0.81 -5.23
C VAL A 247 -14.15 -0.53 -5.31
N TYR A 248 -13.40 -1.60 -5.56
CA TYR A 248 -13.91 -2.96 -5.43
C TYR A 248 -13.49 -3.52 -4.08
N ARG A 249 -14.45 -3.99 -3.29
CA ARG A 249 -14.22 -4.61 -1.98
C ARG A 249 -14.54 -6.09 -2.05
N LEU A 250 -13.71 -6.93 -1.44
CA LEU A 250 -14.06 -8.32 -1.14
C LEU A 250 -14.57 -8.38 0.29
N GLU A 251 -15.75 -8.96 0.47
CA GLU A 251 -16.40 -9.10 1.77
C GLU A 251 -16.92 -10.51 1.95
N THR A 252 -16.82 -11.07 3.17
CA THR A 252 -17.49 -12.32 3.52
C THR A 252 -18.66 -12.04 4.46
N GLU A 253 -19.90 -12.17 3.96
CA GLU A 253 -21.11 -12.17 4.80
C GLU A 253 -21.67 -13.59 4.90
N SER A 254 -21.94 -14.07 6.11
CA SER A 254 -22.63 -15.34 6.39
C SER A 254 -22.04 -16.56 5.64
N GLY A 255 -20.70 -16.68 5.64
CA GLY A 255 -19.99 -17.81 5.00
C GLY A 255 -19.97 -17.78 3.47
N ARG A 256 -20.24 -16.63 2.84
CA ARG A 256 -20.16 -16.43 1.39
C ARG A 256 -19.32 -15.20 1.07
N THR A 257 -18.42 -15.31 0.09
CA THR A 257 -17.64 -14.18 -0.42
C THR A 257 -18.39 -13.42 -1.50
N TYR A 258 -18.28 -12.10 -1.48
CA TYR A 258 -18.87 -11.19 -2.45
C TYR A 258 -17.82 -10.22 -3.00
N LEU A 259 -17.95 -9.88 -4.27
CA LEU A 259 -17.38 -8.66 -4.83
C LEU A 259 -18.40 -7.54 -4.68
N VAL A 260 -17.98 -6.40 -4.13
CA VAL A 260 -18.77 -5.18 -4.02
C VAL A 260 -18.12 -4.08 -4.84
N ASP A 261 -18.75 -3.65 -5.92
CA ASP A 261 -18.47 -2.38 -6.58
C ASP A 261 -19.16 -1.28 -5.78
N VAL A 262 -18.36 -0.51 -5.01
CA VAL A 262 -18.84 0.54 -4.10
C VAL A 262 -19.72 1.57 -4.83
N LYS A 263 -19.34 1.97 -6.05
CA LYS A 263 -20.10 2.93 -6.86
C LYS A 263 -21.39 2.33 -7.40
N ALA A 264 -21.36 1.11 -7.94
CA ALA A 264 -22.57 0.44 -8.43
C ALA A 264 -23.53 0.05 -7.29
N ALA A 265 -23.03 -0.06 -6.05
CA ALA A 265 -23.82 -0.23 -4.85
C ALA A 265 -24.43 1.08 -4.31
N GLY A 266 -24.07 2.23 -4.90
CA GLY A 266 -24.50 3.56 -4.46
C GLY A 266 -23.92 3.97 -3.11
N TYR A 267 -22.83 3.34 -2.68
CA TYR A 267 -22.20 3.58 -1.38
C TYR A 267 -21.46 4.94 -1.38
N LYS A 268 -21.43 5.58 -0.22
CA LYS A 268 -20.81 6.90 0.01
C LYS A 268 -19.94 6.86 1.26
N THR A 269 -18.77 7.49 1.21
CA THR A 269 -18.08 7.87 2.46
C THR A 269 -18.92 8.94 3.18
N PRO A 270 -18.82 9.07 4.51
CA PRO A 270 -19.41 10.20 5.21
C PRO A 270 -18.85 11.55 4.73
N ASP A 271 -19.59 12.62 5.01
CA ASP A 271 -19.09 13.98 4.83
C ASP A 271 -17.85 14.24 5.72
N HIS A 272 -16.99 15.17 5.33
CA HIS A 272 -15.72 15.52 6.00
C HIS A 272 -15.93 16.33 7.30
N ARG A 273 -16.83 15.87 8.18
CA ARG A 273 -17.33 16.62 9.36
C ARG A 273 -16.84 16.08 10.71
N HIS A 274 -15.84 15.20 10.72
CA HIS A 274 -15.24 14.78 11.99
C HIS A 274 -14.24 15.82 12.52
N TYR A 275 -13.92 15.73 13.81
CA TYR A 275 -13.06 16.68 14.50
C TYR A 275 -11.85 15.97 15.12
N ASP A 276 -10.65 16.43 14.74
CA ASP A 276 -9.39 15.85 15.20
C ASP A 276 -9.14 16.27 16.66
N LEU A 277 -8.78 15.32 17.52
CA LEU A 277 -8.39 15.64 18.88
C LEU A 277 -6.86 15.81 18.96
N ASN A 278 -6.41 17.07 18.98
CA ASN A 278 -5.02 17.38 19.34
C ASN A 278 -4.70 16.75 20.71
N ALA A 279 -3.63 15.96 20.82
CA ALA A 279 -3.16 15.50 22.11
C ALA A 279 -2.79 16.71 22.99
N PRO A 280 -3.21 16.77 24.27
CA PRO A 280 -3.04 17.95 25.11
C PRO A 280 -1.59 18.44 25.19
N THR A 281 -1.39 19.72 24.87
CA THR A 281 -0.07 20.33 24.79
C THR A 281 0.38 20.96 26.10
N THR A 282 -0.51 21.59 26.87
CA THR A 282 -0.13 22.48 28.00
C THR A 282 0.68 21.78 29.09
N ALA A 283 0.21 20.64 29.61
CA ALA A 283 0.90 19.91 30.69
C ALA A 283 2.20 19.26 30.20
N ALA A 284 2.20 18.73 28.97
CA ALA A 284 3.39 18.12 28.37
C ALA A 284 4.45 19.17 28.01
N ALA A 285 4.05 20.36 27.53
CA ALA A 285 4.94 21.48 27.26
C ALA A 285 5.58 22.02 28.54
N ALA A 286 4.81 22.20 29.62
CA ALA A 286 5.36 22.60 30.90
C ALA A 286 6.45 21.63 31.41
N LEU A 287 6.23 20.32 31.24
CA LEU A 287 7.23 19.29 31.58
C LEU A 287 8.46 19.36 30.66
N VAL A 288 8.28 19.54 29.34
CA VAL A 288 9.41 19.72 28.41
C VAL A 288 10.22 20.97 28.76
N ASP A 289 9.57 22.09 29.05
CA ASP A 289 10.25 23.36 29.27
C ASP A 289 10.96 23.37 30.64
N GLN A 290 10.44 22.64 31.64
CA GLN A 290 11.18 22.26 32.85
C GLN A 290 12.40 21.39 32.54
N VAL A 291 12.27 20.34 31.72
CA VAL A 291 13.40 19.46 31.35
C VAL A 291 14.47 20.21 30.57
N LYS A 292 14.10 21.09 29.62
CA LYS A 292 15.02 21.99 28.90
C LYS A 292 15.74 22.95 29.85
N ALA A 293 15.05 23.49 30.86
CA ALA A 293 15.67 24.33 31.89
C ALA A 293 16.65 23.54 32.79
N MET A 294 16.40 22.25 33.03
CA MET A 294 17.27 21.38 33.82
C MET A 294 18.47 20.81 33.05
N GLN A 295 18.37 20.62 31.73
CA GLN A 295 19.42 19.97 30.92
C GLN A 295 20.41 20.95 30.27
N GLY A 296 20.11 22.25 30.27
CA GLY A 296 20.86 23.24 29.50
C GLY A 296 20.47 23.22 28.01
N ALA A 297 20.92 24.24 27.27
CA ALA A 297 20.43 24.52 25.93
C ALA A 297 20.94 23.52 24.86
N ALA A 298 20.27 22.37 24.74
CA ALA A 298 20.41 21.48 23.59
C ALA A 298 19.99 22.22 22.31
N THR A 299 20.86 22.22 21.30
CA THR A 299 20.72 23.05 20.10
C THR A 299 19.62 22.57 19.15
N THR A 300 18.91 23.53 18.54
CA THR A 300 17.90 23.25 17.51
C THR A 300 18.56 22.72 16.25
N VAL A 301 18.29 21.45 15.89
CA VAL A 301 18.77 20.84 14.65
C VAL A 301 18.06 21.47 13.44
N PRO A 302 18.78 22.00 12.44
CA PRO A 302 18.16 22.55 11.23
C PRO A 302 17.48 21.48 10.36
N ALA A 303 16.50 21.88 9.57
CA ALA A 303 15.81 21.00 8.62
C ALA A 303 16.68 20.70 7.37
N GLN A 304 17.66 19.81 7.51
CA GLN A 304 18.33 19.19 6.36
C GLN A 304 17.55 17.98 5.85
N GLN A 305 17.56 17.78 4.53
CA GLN A 305 16.99 16.60 3.89
C GLN A 305 17.82 15.37 4.27
N VAL A 306 17.22 14.42 4.98
CA VAL A 306 17.86 13.14 5.28
C VAL A 306 17.87 12.30 3.99
N VAL A 307 19.01 12.32 3.29
CA VAL A 307 19.33 11.33 2.26
C VAL A 307 19.40 9.96 2.95
N ALA A 308 18.85 8.93 2.32
CA ALA A 308 18.78 7.58 2.90
C ALA A 308 20.18 7.07 3.27
N THR A 309 20.44 6.90 4.57
CA THR A 309 21.60 6.19 5.08
C THR A 309 21.42 4.68 4.92
N ALA A 310 22.54 3.96 4.77
CA ALA A 310 22.54 2.59 4.29
C ALA A 310 21.74 1.61 5.17
N ALA A 311 21.05 0.66 4.51
CA ALA A 311 20.23 -0.34 5.16
C ALA A 311 21.08 -1.33 5.98
N ASN A 312 20.93 -1.29 7.31
CA ASN A 312 21.27 -2.43 8.20
C ASN A 312 20.56 -2.38 9.57
N THR A 313 19.51 -1.55 9.72
CA THR A 313 18.63 -1.56 10.88
C THR A 313 17.38 -2.38 10.58
N VAL A 314 16.99 -3.26 11.51
CA VAL A 314 15.69 -3.94 11.46
C VAL A 314 14.59 -2.87 11.53
N ALA A 315 13.58 -2.99 10.65
CA ALA A 315 12.46 -2.05 10.61
C ALA A 315 11.80 -1.94 12.00
N PRO A 316 11.63 -0.73 12.58
CA PRO A 316 10.97 -0.57 13.86
C PRO A 316 9.54 -1.11 13.77
N THR A 317 9.16 -1.95 14.73
CA THR A 317 7.81 -2.51 14.82
C THR A 317 7.08 -1.80 15.94
N VAL A 318 5.93 -1.22 15.63
CA VAL A 318 5.02 -0.59 16.58
C VAL A 318 3.97 -1.62 16.97
N ASP A 319 3.92 -1.96 18.25
CA ASP A 319 3.04 -3.01 18.75
C ASP A 319 1.66 -2.45 19.13
N VAL A 320 0.61 -3.10 18.64
CA VAL A 320 -0.77 -2.61 18.77
C VAL A 320 -1.62 -3.59 19.57
N LEU A 321 -2.21 -3.11 20.67
CA LEU A 321 -3.28 -3.80 21.37
C LEU A 321 -4.59 -3.55 20.62
N VAL A 322 -5.17 -4.62 20.09
CA VAL A 322 -6.43 -4.59 19.36
C VAL A 322 -7.59 -4.85 20.33
N LEU A 323 -8.53 -3.94 20.38
CA LEU A 323 -9.82 -4.10 21.04
C LEU A 323 -10.91 -4.17 19.96
N TYR A 324 -11.97 -4.94 20.18
CA TYR A 324 -13.11 -4.97 19.25
C TYR A 324 -14.44 -5.10 20.00
N SER A 325 -15.51 -4.53 19.43
CA SER A 325 -16.84 -4.64 20.04
C SER A 325 -17.46 -6.03 19.84
N SER A 326 -18.35 -6.45 20.75
CA SER A 326 -19.18 -7.64 20.54
C SER A 326 -19.99 -7.55 19.23
N THR A 327 -20.45 -6.34 18.87
CA THR A 327 -21.18 -6.07 17.63
C THR A 327 -20.30 -6.24 16.37
N PHE A 328 -18.98 -6.05 16.46
CA PHE A 328 -18.03 -6.29 15.37
C PHE A 328 -17.89 -7.79 15.08
N ARG A 329 -17.59 -8.60 16.12
CA ARG A 329 -17.52 -10.06 15.98
C ARG A 329 -18.84 -10.66 15.48
N GLN A 330 -19.97 -10.22 16.03
CA GLN A 330 -21.29 -10.68 15.58
C GLN A 330 -21.63 -10.26 14.14
N THR A 331 -21.11 -9.13 13.66
CA THR A 331 -21.34 -8.64 12.29
C THR A 331 -20.58 -9.43 11.23
N LEU A 332 -19.35 -9.88 11.57
CA LEU A 332 -18.44 -10.57 10.64
C LEU A 332 -18.42 -12.10 10.83
N GLY A 333 -18.92 -12.60 11.95
CA GLY A 333 -18.85 -14.00 12.35
C GLY A 333 -17.48 -14.39 12.92
N ASP A 334 -17.44 -15.48 13.70
CA ASP A 334 -16.24 -15.90 14.44
C ASP A 334 -15.04 -16.28 13.54
N THR A 335 -15.28 -16.67 12.28
CA THR A 335 -14.23 -16.90 11.27
C THR A 335 -13.88 -15.66 10.45
N GLY A 336 -14.76 -14.66 10.40
CA GLY A 336 -14.59 -13.46 9.58
C GLY A 336 -13.86 -12.34 10.29
N PHE A 337 -14.16 -12.08 11.56
CA PHE A 337 -13.58 -10.94 12.29
C PHE A 337 -12.04 -10.96 12.41
N PRO A 338 -11.34 -12.10 12.59
CA PRO A 338 -9.88 -12.09 12.71
C PRO A 338 -9.22 -11.83 11.36
N VAL A 339 -9.79 -12.40 10.28
CA VAL A 339 -9.34 -12.19 8.90
C VAL A 339 -9.54 -10.73 8.48
N ARG A 340 -10.63 -10.09 8.92
CA ARG A 340 -10.86 -8.66 8.69
C ARG A 340 -9.89 -7.78 9.48
N ILE A 341 -9.60 -8.10 10.75
CA ILE A 341 -8.56 -7.40 11.53
C ILE A 341 -7.21 -7.52 10.84
N GLN A 342 -6.81 -8.72 10.40
CA GLN A 342 -5.58 -8.89 9.63
C GLN A 342 -5.59 -8.07 8.34
N ASN A 343 -6.70 -8.05 7.59
CA ASN A 343 -6.83 -7.25 6.37
C ASN A 343 -6.64 -5.75 6.62
N ILE A 344 -7.18 -5.23 7.71
CA ILE A 344 -7.01 -3.84 8.12
C ILE A 344 -5.53 -3.53 8.43
N PHE A 345 -4.82 -4.43 9.11
CA PHE A 345 -3.38 -4.30 9.33
C PHE A 345 -2.54 -4.48 8.05
N ALA A 346 -2.96 -5.34 7.13
CA ALA A 346 -2.29 -5.56 5.84
C ALA A 346 -2.36 -4.29 4.98
N ILE A 347 -3.52 -3.64 4.92
CA ILE A 347 -3.74 -2.38 4.19
C ILE A 347 -2.88 -1.25 4.80
N ALA A 348 -2.89 -1.09 6.13
CA ALA A 348 -2.07 -0.07 6.79
C ALA A 348 -0.56 -0.30 6.61
N ASN A 349 -0.09 -1.55 6.69
CA ASN A 349 1.30 -1.91 6.43
C ASN A 349 1.69 -1.75 4.95
N ARG A 350 0.77 -2.03 4.02
CA ARG A 350 0.99 -1.79 2.58
C ARG A 350 1.13 -0.29 2.29
N ALA A 351 0.32 0.55 2.95
CA ALA A 351 0.43 2.00 2.83
C ALA A 351 1.75 2.56 3.38
N LEU A 352 2.28 2.00 4.48
CA LEU A 352 3.62 2.34 4.96
C LEU A 352 4.70 1.96 3.92
N ALA A 353 4.66 0.73 3.42
CA ALA A 353 5.65 0.21 2.47
C ALA A 353 5.68 0.99 1.15
N ASP A 354 4.53 1.21 0.52
CA ASP A 354 4.45 1.91 -0.77
C ASP A 354 4.71 3.42 -0.65
N SER A 355 4.53 4.01 0.53
CA SER A 355 5.02 5.36 0.85
C SER A 355 6.52 5.45 1.15
N GLN A 356 7.24 4.31 1.14
CA GLN A 356 8.66 4.20 1.50
C GLN A 356 8.96 4.51 2.98
N VAL A 357 8.02 4.22 3.89
CA VAL A 357 8.22 4.35 5.34
C VAL A 357 8.78 3.03 5.89
N ASN A 358 10.00 3.08 6.44
CA ASN A 358 10.63 1.93 7.08
C ASN A 358 10.07 1.72 8.51
N GLY A 359 9.04 0.87 8.62
CA GLY A 359 8.43 0.41 9.87
C GLY A 359 7.25 -0.55 9.62
N LYS A 360 6.79 -1.25 10.66
CA LYS A 360 5.63 -2.18 10.59
C LYS A 360 4.71 -2.02 11.80
N LEU A 361 3.40 -2.09 11.60
CA LEU A 361 2.38 -2.23 12.65
C LEU A 361 2.10 -3.71 12.90
N ARG A 362 2.13 -4.15 14.16
CA ARG A 362 1.91 -5.56 14.55
C ARG A 362 0.81 -5.69 15.60
N PRO A 363 -0.26 -6.49 15.36
CA PRO A 363 -1.22 -6.82 16.41
C PRO A 363 -0.57 -7.82 17.39
N VAL A 364 -0.39 -7.42 18.65
CA VAL A 364 0.23 -8.28 19.69
C VAL A 364 -0.77 -8.99 20.59
N PHE A 365 -1.97 -8.43 20.73
CA PHE A 365 -3.05 -9.01 21.53
C PHE A 365 -4.40 -8.52 21.01
N GLN A 366 -5.43 -9.36 21.13
CA GLN A 366 -6.80 -9.02 20.72
C GLN A 366 -7.78 -9.25 21.88
N LYS A 367 -8.72 -8.32 22.14
CA LYS A 367 -9.71 -8.45 23.22
C LYS A 367 -11.09 -7.93 22.83
N GLU A 368 -12.12 -8.76 23.02
CA GLU A 368 -13.52 -8.33 22.93
C GLU A 368 -13.89 -7.42 24.12
N ILE A 369 -14.55 -6.29 23.84
CA ILE A 369 -15.14 -5.40 24.82
C ILE A 369 -16.64 -5.26 24.51
N ALA A 370 -17.50 -5.50 25.49
CA ALA A 370 -18.96 -5.39 25.34
C ALA A 370 -19.47 -3.93 25.30
N TYR A 371 -18.71 -3.02 24.69
CA TYR A 371 -19.00 -1.59 24.59
C TYR A 371 -20.00 -1.34 23.45
N ALA A 372 -21.07 -0.61 23.74
CA ALA A 372 -22.15 -0.33 22.79
C ALA A 372 -21.73 0.72 21.75
N ASP A 373 -22.20 0.57 20.51
CA ASP A 373 -21.94 1.58 19.47
C ASP A 373 -22.63 2.92 19.80
N ASN A 374 -21.84 3.99 19.79
CA ASN A 374 -22.13 5.38 20.16
C ASN A 374 -21.20 6.32 19.36
N ASP A 375 -21.01 7.58 19.77
CA ASP A 375 -20.10 8.52 19.09
C ASP A 375 -18.61 8.09 19.12
N ASN A 376 -17.85 8.43 18.07
CA ASN A 376 -16.42 8.10 17.95
C ASN A 376 -15.57 8.81 19.02
N GLY A 377 -15.81 10.11 19.26
CA GLY A 377 -15.08 10.91 20.24
C GLY A 377 -15.39 10.50 21.68
N VAL A 378 -16.64 10.13 21.97
CA VAL A 378 -17.03 9.55 23.27
C VAL A 378 -16.29 8.22 23.52
N ALA A 379 -16.28 7.30 22.56
CA ALA A 379 -15.56 6.03 22.69
C ALA A 379 -14.05 6.23 22.89
N LEU A 380 -13.42 7.16 22.16
CA LEU A 380 -12.00 7.48 22.32
C LEU A 380 -11.71 8.10 23.69
N GLY A 381 -12.58 9.01 24.16
CA GLY A 381 -12.47 9.64 25.48
C GLY A 381 -12.67 8.66 26.64
N ASP A 382 -13.52 7.64 26.50
CA ASP A 382 -13.65 6.57 27.50
C ASP A 382 -12.44 5.62 27.49
N LEU A 383 -11.96 5.26 26.30
CA LEU A 383 -10.81 4.38 26.09
C LEU A 383 -9.52 5.00 26.64
N GLN A 384 -9.20 6.23 26.24
CA GLN A 384 -7.98 6.94 26.66
C GLN A 384 -7.94 7.15 28.18
N ALA A 385 -9.09 7.48 28.78
CA ALA A 385 -9.21 7.65 30.22
C ALA A 385 -9.37 6.33 30.99
N ASN A 386 -9.33 5.17 30.34
CA ASN A 386 -9.45 3.84 30.95
C ASN A 386 -10.74 3.73 31.82
N ARG A 387 -11.87 4.24 31.28
CA ARG A 387 -13.17 4.35 31.97
C ARG A 387 -14.15 3.23 31.59
N GLY A 388 -15.10 2.96 32.47
CA GLY A 388 -16.20 2.02 32.23
C GLY A 388 -15.70 0.63 31.81
N LEU A 389 -16.16 0.16 30.66
CA LEU A 389 -15.77 -1.15 30.12
C LEU A 389 -14.32 -1.20 29.58
N PHE A 390 -13.64 -0.06 29.45
CA PHE A 390 -12.20 0.03 29.17
C PHE A 390 -11.35 0.10 30.45
N ALA A 391 -11.92 -0.10 31.64
CA ALA A 391 -11.15 -0.19 32.87
C ALA A 391 -10.16 -1.37 32.82
N GLY A 392 -8.87 -1.05 32.98
CA GLY A 392 -7.77 -2.02 32.95
C GLY A 392 -7.12 -2.20 31.59
N ILE A 393 -7.52 -1.46 30.55
CA ILE A 393 -6.87 -1.47 29.24
C ILE A 393 -5.43 -0.93 29.31
N GLU A 394 -5.15 0.11 30.09
CA GLU A 394 -3.78 0.63 30.23
C GLU A 394 -2.86 -0.37 30.97
N ALA A 395 -3.41 -1.17 31.89
CA ALA A 395 -2.69 -2.28 32.51
C ALA A 395 -2.42 -3.42 31.50
N LEU A 396 -3.41 -3.80 30.69
CA LEU A 396 -3.26 -4.80 29.64
C LEU A 396 -2.25 -4.35 28.57
N ARG A 397 -2.32 -3.09 28.13
CA ARG A 397 -1.37 -2.47 27.20
C ARG A 397 0.07 -2.56 27.71
N THR A 398 0.26 -2.30 29.00
CA THR A 398 1.56 -2.44 29.66
C THR A 398 1.99 -3.91 29.77
N GLN A 399 1.06 -4.83 30.04
CA GLN A 399 1.32 -6.29 30.08
C GLN A 399 1.69 -6.88 28.71
N THR A 400 1.13 -6.37 27.62
CA THR A 400 1.40 -6.83 26.24
C THR A 400 2.53 -6.08 25.55
N GLY A 401 3.10 -5.05 26.19
CA GLY A 401 4.13 -4.19 25.59
C GLY A 401 3.62 -3.32 24.44
N ALA A 402 2.32 -3.01 24.38
CA ALA A 402 1.72 -2.34 23.23
C ALA A 402 1.94 -0.82 23.23
N ASP A 403 2.58 -0.33 22.18
CA ASP A 403 2.82 1.08 21.91
C ASP A 403 1.53 1.84 21.59
N LEU A 404 0.65 1.26 20.76
CA LEU A 404 -0.66 1.82 20.40
C LEU A 404 -1.82 0.94 20.90
N VAL A 405 -3.01 1.54 21.00
CA VAL A 405 -4.25 0.80 21.26
C VAL A 405 -5.35 1.27 20.30
N THR A 406 -6.04 0.32 19.67
CA THR A 406 -7.11 0.62 18.70
C THR A 406 -8.38 -0.15 19.05
N PHE A 407 -9.52 0.51 19.01
CA PHE A 407 -10.83 -0.12 19.22
C PHE A 407 -11.65 -0.16 17.91
N PHE A 408 -11.87 -1.37 17.39
CA PHE A 408 -12.69 -1.64 16.21
C PHE A 408 -14.16 -1.89 16.57
N ARG A 409 -15.08 -1.37 15.75
CA ARG A 409 -16.53 -1.56 15.88
C ARG A 409 -17.21 -1.50 14.51
N PRO A 410 -18.41 -2.05 14.31
CA PRO A 410 -19.09 -1.94 13.02
C PRO A 410 -19.56 -0.50 12.80
N PHE A 411 -19.47 -0.01 11.57
CA PHE A 411 -19.90 1.34 11.26
C PHE A 411 -21.43 1.48 11.27
N ASN A 412 -21.89 2.54 11.94
CA ASN A 412 -23.26 3.02 11.86
C ASN A 412 -23.22 4.56 11.80
N TYR A 413 -23.79 5.14 10.75
CA TYR A 413 -23.61 6.57 10.46
C TYR A 413 -24.16 7.46 11.57
N ALA A 414 -25.37 7.19 12.03
CA ALA A 414 -26.05 8.00 13.04
C ALA A 414 -25.40 7.88 14.44
N LYS A 415 -24.94 6.68 14.82
CA LYS A 415 -24.27 6.47 16.11
C LYS A 415 -22.86 7.03 16.14
N SER A 416 -22.05 6.78 15.12
CA SER A 416 -20.61 7.12 15.07
C SER A 416 -20.32 8.62 14.87
N GLY A 417 -21.29 9.50 15.15
CA GLY A 417 -21.18 10.95 14.92
C GLY A 417 -21.05 11.35 13.45
N GLY A 418 -21.39 10.45 12.52
CA GLY A 418 -21.07 10.62 11.10
C GLY A 418 -19.59 10.44 10.74
N SER A 419 -18.74 9.92 11.64
CA SER A 419 -17.32 9.67 11.37
C SER A 419 -16.99 8.18 11.22
N CYS A 420 -15.94 7.89 10.45
CA CYS A 420 -15.34 6.57 10.31
C CYS A 420 -14.31 6.24 11.39
N GLY A 421 -13.58 7.22 11.91
CA GLY A 421 -12.70 7.00 13.05
C GLY A 421 -12.53 8.25 13.90
N VAL A 422 -11.62 8.15 14.88
CA VAL A 422 -10.95 9.29 15.50
C VAL A 422 -9.68 8.79 16.22
N GLY A 423 -8.59 9.54 16.08
CA GLY A 423 -7.33 9.34 16.79
C GLY A 423 -6.84 10.65 17.39
N TYR A 424 -6.00 10.57 18.42
CA TYR A 424 -5.30 11.76 18.88
C TYR A 424 -4.14 12.11 17.95
N VAL A 425 -4.00 13.40 17.62
CA VAL A 425 -2.84 13.89 16.87
C VAL A 425 -1.67 14.14 17.84
N LEU A 426 -0.65 13.29 17.79
CA LEU A 426 0.53 13.42 18.68
C LEU A 426 1.52 14.46 18.13
N GLY A 427 2.15 15.21 19.02
CA GLY A 427 3.08 16.28 18.68
C GLY A 427 2.46 17.46 17.93
N ALA A 428 1.13 17.53 17.87
CA ALA A 428 0.38 18.54 17.14
C ALA A 428 0.77 19.99 17.51
N ASN A 429 0.52 20.90 16.59
CA ASN A 429 0.91 22.31 16.66
C ASN A 429 2.43 22.54 16.59
N LEU A 430 3.12 21.75 15.75
CA LEU A 430 4.58 21.83 15.51
C LEU A 430 5.41 21.54 16.77
N ARG A 431 4.97 20.57 17.58
CA ARG A 431 5.57 20.17 18.86
C ARG A 431 5.97 18.68 18.87
N PRO A 432 6.86 18.24 17.96
CA PRO A 432 7.29 16.84 17.88
C PRO A 432 8.04 16.40 19.16
N ASP A 433 8.58 17.36 19.92
CA ASP A 433 9.19 17.18 21.24
C ASP A 433 8.20 16.67 22.32
N LEU A 434 6.89 16.72 22.07
CA LEU A 434 5.87 16.19 22.99
C LEU A 434 5.52 14.72 22.75
N ILE A 435 5.86 14.13 21.60
CA ILE A 435 5.41 12.78 21.21
C ILE A 435 5.77 11.71 22.27
N PRO A 436 7.02 11.63 22.81
CA PRO A 436 7.37 10.67 23.86
C PRO A 436 6.57 10.83 25.16
N LEU A 437 6.11 12.05 25.47
CA LEU A 437 5.32 12.35 26.67
C LEU A 437 3.81 12.07 26.44
N GLN A 438 3.35 12.22 25.20
CA GLN A 438 1.94 12.04 24.83
C GLN A 438 1.55 10.58 24.57
N LYS A 439 2.40 9.60 24.94
CA LYS A 439 2.07 8.16 24.86
C LYS A 439 0.79 7.74 25.60
N GLY A 440 0.34 8.53 26.58
CA GLY A 440 -0.96 8.40 27.24
C GLY A 440 -2.17 8.78 26.38
N TYR A 441 -1.94 9.25 25.15
CA TYR A 441 -2.95 9.60 24.13
C TYR A 441 -2.79 8.78 22.84
N ALA A 442 -1.88 7.79 22.80
CA ALA A 442 -1.67 6.92 21.64
C ALA A 442 -2.78 5.84 21.53
N TYR A 443 -3.98 6.34 21.24
CA TYR A 443 -5.26 5.65 21.21
C TYR A 443 -6.03 6.04 19.93
N THR A 444 -6.75 5.10 19.34
CA THR A 444 -7.65 5.32 18.19
C THR A 444 -8.95 4.51 18.30
N VAL A 445 -10.02 5.01 17.69
CA VAL A 445 -11.28 4.29 17.48
C VAL A 445 -11.57 4.23 15.99
N VAL A 446 -11.93 3.04 15.49
CA VAL A 446 -12.21 2.79 14.07
C VAL A 446 -13.55 2.08 13.91
N SER A 447 -14.46 2.71 13.18
CA SER A 447 -15.74 2.15 12.75
C SER A 447 -15.59 1.56 11.34
N ASP A 448 -15.87 0.27 11.18
CA ASP A 448 -15.52 -0.51 9.98
C ASP A 448 -16.72 -0.86 9.09
N GLY A 449 -16.47 -0.92 7.78
CA GLY A 449 -17.41 -1.44 6.78
C GLY A 449 -18.61 -0.52 6.50
N ARG A 450 -19.73 -1.14 6.12
CA ARG A 450 -20.98 -0.43 5.76
C ARG A 450 -21.97 -0.37 6.92
N ASP A 451 -22.61 0.80 7.06
CA ASP A 451 -23.85 0.93 7.82
C ASP A 451 -25.00 0.23 7.10
N LYS A 452 -25.51 -0.84 7.71
CA LYS A 452 -26.58 -1.68 7.17
C LYS A 452 -27.93 -0.94 7.05
N ALA A 453 -28.11 0.19 7.74
CA ALA A 453 -29.33 1.00 7.69
C ALA A 453 -29.30 2.11 6.61
N THR A 454 -28.14 2.44 6.04
CA THR A 454 -27.97 3.55 5.09
C THR A 454 -27.16 3.12 3.86
N SER A 455 -26.74 4.06 3.00
CA SER A 455 -25.74 3.83 1.95
C SER A 455 -24.35 4.34 2.33
N TYR A 456 -24.11 4.69 3.61
CA TYR A 456 -22.79 5.13 4.05
C TYR A 456 -21.89 3.93 4.41
N TYR A 457 -20.61 4.04 4.06
CA TYR A 457 -19.57 3.07 4.40
C TYR A 457 -18.26 3.77 4.75
N CYS A 458 -17.40 3.08 5.50
CA CYS A 458 -16.06 3.54 5.81
C CYS A 458 -15.02 2.91 4.89
N ASP A 459 -14.07 3.74 4.46
CA ASP A 459 -12.99 3.34 3.57
C ASP A 459 -12.03 2.39 4.31
N ASP A 460 -11.51 1.39 3.60
CA ASP A 460 -10.62 0.38 4.20
C ASP A 460 -9.29 0.96 4.72
N THR A 461 -8.93 2.19 4.31
CA THR A 461 -7.77 2.92 4.85
C THR A 461 -8.02 3.62 6.19
N THR A 462 -9.24 3.58 6.76
CA THR A 462 -9.59 4.30 8.01
C THR A 462 -8.61 4.03 9.16
N PHE A 463 -8.19 2.78 9.40
CA PHE A 463 -7.20 2.49 10.44
C PHE A 463 -5.83 3.13 10.18
N ALA A 464 -5.39 3.14 8.92
CA ALA A 464 -4.16 3.79 8.49
C ALA A 464 -4.23 5.32 8.72
N HIS A 465 -5.40 5.91 8.48
CA HIS A 465 -5.70 7.32 8.77
C HIS A 465 -5.57 7.66 10.26
N GLU A 466 -6.27 6.95 11.15
CA GLU A 466 -6.23 7.22 12.60
C GLU A 466 -4.83 6.97 13.20
N VAL A 467 -4.12 5.95 12.72
CA VAL A 467 -2.73 5.70 13.10
C VAL A 467 -1.80 6.82 12.57
N GLY A 468 -2.12 7.41 11.41
CA GLY A 468 -1.48 8.63 10.91
C GLY A 468 -1.51 9.77 11.91
N HIS A 469 -2.67 10.04 12.52
CA HIS A 469 -2.78 11.01 13.62
C HIS A 469 -1.90 10.63 14.82
N ASN A 470 -1.87 9.35 15.21
CA ASN A 470 -0.98 8.89 16.28
C ASN A 470 0.52 9.06 15.96
N PHE A 471 0.92 9.10 14.68
CA PHE A 471 2.27 9.50 14.25
C PHE A 471 2.46 11.02 14.05
N GLY A 472 1.42 11.83 14.30
CA GLY A 472 1.45 13.29 14.20
C GLY A 472 1.12 13.87 12.82
N ALA A 473 0.47 13.09 11.96
CA ALA A 473 -0.11 13.59 10.71
C ALA A 473 -1.41 14.36 10.95
N MET A 474 -1.67 15.34 10.09
CA MET A 474 -2.96 15.98 9.89
C MET A 474 -3.56 15.54 8.55
N HIS A 475 -4.85 15.86 8.39
CA HIS A 475 -5.55 15.93 7.12
C HIS A 475 -4.77 16.67 6.02
N ASP A 476 -5.19 16.53 4.76
CA ASP A 476 -4.70 17.41 3.70
C ASP A 476 -5.05 18.89 3.95
N LEU A 477 -4.27 19.80 3.37
CA LEU A 477 -4.33 21.25 3.64
C LEU A 477 -5.69 21.91 3.39
N ALA A 478 -6.56 21.32 2.54
CA ALA A 478 -7.89 21.88 2.30
C ALA A 478 -8.90 21.51 3.41
N HIS A 479 -8.57 20.51 4.24
CA HIS A 479 -9.47 19.91 5.22
C HIS A 479 -8.92 19.94 6.66
N SER A 480 -7.61 20.17 6.86
CA SER A 480 -7.00 20.36 8.19
C SER A 480 -7.40 21.68 8.89
N GLY A 481 -8.01 22.62 8.16
CA GLY A 481 -8.43 23.92 8.70
C GLY A 481 -7.26 24.72 9.26
N THR A 482 -7.26 24.97 10.58
CA THR A 482 -6.14 25.59 11.31
C THR A 482 -5.24 24.60 12.04
N GLY A 483 -5.56 23.30 11.99
CA GLY A 483 -4.78 22.22 12.58
C GLY A 483 -3.40 22.08 11.92
N LYS A 484 -2.39 21.73 12.73
CA LYS A 484 -1.01 21.54 12.30
C LYS A 484 -0.46 20.26 12.93
N GLY A 485 0.20 19.43 12.15
CA GLY A 485 0.80 18.19 12.65
C GLY A 485 2.10 18.40 13.44
N ALA A 486 2.88 17.34 13.56
CA ALA A 486 4.18 17.36 14.23
C ALA A 486 5.22 18.25 13.52
N TYR A 487 5.15 18.37 12.19
CA TYR A 487 6.05 19.18 11.37
C TYR A 487 5.27 20.05 10.36
N GLN A 488 5.97 20.98 9.71
CA GLN A 488 5.40 21.92 8.72
C GLN A 488 4.85 21.22 7.46
N ASP A 489 5.26 19.99 7.23
CA ASP A 489 4.94 19.12 6.09
C ASP A 489 4.08 17.90 6.48
N SER A 490 3.57 17.84 7.72
CA SER A 490 2.79 16.70 8.24
C SER A 490 1.32 16.65 7.79
N TYR A 491 1.04 16.95 6.52
CA TYR A 491 -0.32 16.98 5.97
C TYR A 491 -0.52 15.91 4.89
N GLY A 492 -1.76 15.41 4.78
CA GLY A 492 -2.19 14.61 3.62
C GLY A 492 -2.06 15.36 2.28
N TYR A 493 -2.23 14.62 1.19
CA TYR A 493 -2.17 15.18 -0.15
C TYR A 493 -3.18 14.55 -1.10
N GLY A 494 -3.81 15.40 -1.91
CA GLY A 494 -4.63 14.95 -3.02
C GLY A 494 -4.86 16.08 -4.01
N VAL A 495 -5.44 15.71 -5.15
CA VAL A 495 -5.94 16.63 -6.16
C VAL A 495 -7.31 16.11 -6.57
N SER A 496 -8.33 16.95 -6.37
CA SER A 496 -9.74 16.61 -6.62
C SER A 496 -9.95 15.99 -8.01
N GLY A 497 -10.64 14.84 -8.04
CA GLY A 497 -10.90 14.07 -9.26
C GLY A 497 -9.70 13.29 -9.82
N LYS A 498 -8.53 13.32 -9.16
CA LYS A 498 -7.34 12.55 -9.55
C LYS A 498 -6.93 11.53 -8.49
N PHE A 499 -6.69 11.99 -7.25
CA PHE A 499 -6.51 11.13 -6.09
C PHE A 499 -6.64 11.89 -4.76
N GLY A 500 -6.82 11.17 -3.66
CA GLY A 500 -6.44 11.54 -2.31
C GLY A 500 -5.65 10.40 -1.66
N ASP A 501 -4.56 10.74 -0.97
CA ASP A 501 -3.77 9.84 -0.14
C ASP A 501 -4.56 9.40 1.12
N VAL A 502 -3.95 8.53 1.95
CA VAL A 502 -4.57 8.01 3.18
C VAL A 502 -5.03 9.12 4.13
N MET A 503 -4.29 10.24 4.24
CA MET A 503 -4.66 11.37 5.11
C MET A 503 -5.54 12.43 4.41
N SER A 504 -5.85 12.27 3.12
CA SER A 504 -6.63 13.23 2.36
C SER A 504 -8.11 12.82 2.28
N TYR A 505 -8.99 13.81 2.16
CA TYR A 505 -10.41 13.56 1.85
C TYR A 505 -10.72 13.43 0.36
N TYR A 506 -9.81 13.84 -0.53
CA TYR A 506 -10.03 13.74 -1.98
C TYR A 506 -10.24 12.29 -2.46
N TRP A 507 -10.86 12.17 -3.63
CA TRP A 507 -11.19 10.91 -4.32
C TRP A 507 -10.79 11.03 -5.80
N PRO A 508 -10.40 9.94 -6.51
CA PRO A 508 -10.19 8.53 -6.10
C PRO A 508 -9.27 8.32 -4.89
N LYS A 509 -9.35 7.17 -4.20
CA LYS A 509 -8.39 6.83 -3.13
C LYS A 509 -7.17 6.09 -3.66
N VAL A 510 -6.00 6.43 -3.13
CA VAL A 510 -4.76 5.68 -3.32
C VAL A 510 -4.20 5.26 -1.97
N GLY A 511 -3.73 4.02 -1.84
CA GLY A 511 -3.32 3.42 -0.57
C GLY A 511 -1.92 3.80 -0.12
N VAL A 512 -1.59 5.10 -0.16
CA VAL A 512 -0.29 5.64 0.27
C VAL A 512 -0.50 6.86 1.16
N TYR A 513 0.42 7.12 2.07
CA TYR A 513 0.61 8.42 2.73
C TYR A 513 1.42 9.37 1.86
N SER A 514 1.22 10.67 2.06
CA SER A 514 1.85 11.71 1.26
C SER A 514 3.38 11.66 1.27
N ASN A 515 3.98 11.67 0.07
CA ASN A 515 5.41 11.63 -0.15
C ASN A 515 5.73 12.41 -1.45
N PRO A 516 6.43 13.56 -1.40
CA PRO A 516 6.72 14.37 -2.58
C PRO A 516 7.76 13.73 -3.51
N ASN A 517 8.54 12.74 -3.06
CA ASN A 517 9.51 12.03 -3.90
C ASN A 517 8.85 10.94 -4.74
N LEU A 518 7.81 10.29 -4.21
CA LEU A 518 7.02 9.26 -4.89
C LEU A 518 6.15 9.87 -6.01
N LYS A 519 6.15 9.28 -7.21
CA LYS A 519 5.54 9.85 -8.45
C LYS A 519 4.40 9.03 -9.07
N VAL A 520 3.85 8.06 -8.35
CA VAL A 520 2.86 7.09 -8.89
C VAL A 520 1.39 7.52 -8.72
N CYS A 521 1.09 8.61 -8.01
CA CYS A 521 -0.28 9.02 -7.70
C CYS A 521 -0.89 9.80 -8.86
N ALA A 522 -1.76 9.15 -9.65
CA ALA A 522 -2.35 9.69 -10.88
C ALA A 522 -1.31 10.39 -11.78
N ASN A 523 -0.18 9.70 -11.98
CA ASN A 523 0.93 10.10 -12.86
C ASN A 523 1.58 11.44 -12.45
N GLN A 524 1.53 11.77 -11.16
CA GLN A 524 2.17 12.94 -10.56
C GLN A 524 2.67 12.65 -9.13
N ALA A 525 3.29 13.65 -8.48
CA ALA A 525 3.82 13.49 -7.13
C ALA A 525 2.72 13.17 -6.11
N CYS A 526 2.99 12.21 -5.23
CA CYS A 526 2.12 11.81 -4.11
C CYS A 526 2.22 12.80 -2.91
N GLY A 527 2.75 14.00 -3.10
CA GLY A 527 2.99 14.95 -2.00
C GLY A 527 3.50 16.29 -2.51
N SER A 528 3.74 17.21 -1.57
CA SER A 528 4.24 18.56 -1.85
C SER A 528 5.30 18.98 -0.82
N ALA A 529 5.86 20.18 -0.94
CA ALA A 529 6.74 20.76 0.07
C ALA A 529 6.05 20.95 1.45
N GLN A 530 4.72 20.89 1.50
CA GLN A 530 3.91 20.96 2.71
C GLN A 530 3.15 19.65 3.00
N ALA A 531 3.36 18.58 2.23
CA ALA A 531 2.62 17.33 2.37
C ALA A 531 3.55 16.11 2.16
N ASN A 532 4.06 15.61 3.28
CA ASN A 532 5.07 14.56 3.40
C ASN A 532 4.88 13.77 4.72
N VAL A 533 3.71 13.15 4.87
CA VAL A 533 3.39 12.27 6.01
C VAL A 533 4.34 11.08 6.09
N ALA A 534 4.85 10.60 4.96
CA ALA A 534 5.90 9.57 4.94
C ALA A 534 7.15 9.98 5.76
N ARG A 535 7.64 11.22 5.60
CA ARG A 535 8.73 11.76 6.44
C ARG A 535 8.30 11.91 7.91
N THR A 536 7.07 12.35 8.15
CA THR A 536 6.52 12.50 9.52
C THR A 536 6.54 11.18 10.27
N MET A 537 6.02 10.12 9.64
CA MET A 537 6.08 8.75 10.17
C MET A 537 7.51 8.26 10.31
N GLN A 538 8.38 8.47 9.31
CA GLN A 538 9.75 7.98 9.36
C GLN A 538 10.58 8.58 10.51
N LEU A 539 10.32 9.83 10.89
CA LEU A 539 10.94 10.49 12.04
C LEU A 539 10.37 9.99 13.38
N ASN A 540 9.05 9.76 13.43
CA ASN A 540 8.36 9.42 14.67
C ASN A 540 8.30 7.91 14.96
N PHE A 541 8.57 7.03 13.98
CA PHE A 541 8.40 5.58 14.12
C PHE A 541 9.15 4.99 15.31
N LYS A 542 10.43 5.37 15.48
CA LYS A 542 11.26 4.94 16.61
C LYS A 542 10.71 5.41 17.95
N ALA A 543 10.25 6.66 18.03
CA ALA A 543 9.74 7.25 19.27
C ALA A 543 8.41 6.63 19.70
N VAL A 544 7.57 6.23 18.73
CA VAL A 544 6.32 5.51 18.99
C VAL A 544 6.59 4.05 19.35
N SER A 545 7.54 3.35 18.68
CA SER A 545 7.94 1.97 19.02
C SER A 545 8.75 1.83 20.32
N GLU A 546 8.79 2.89 21.13
CA GLU A 546 9.44 2.96 22.44
C GLU A 546 8.46 3.51 23.50
N PHE A 547 7.16 3.55 23.19
CA PHE A 547 6.12 3.97 24.13
C PHE A 547 5.94 2.96 25.26
N ARG A 548 6.08 1.66 24.99
CA ARG A 548 6.26 0.61 26.00
C ARG A 548 7.58 -0.13 25.79
N ALA A 549 8.02 -0.85 26.82
CA ALA A 549 9.10 -1.81 26.65
C ALA A 549 8.53 -3.04 25.93
N ALA A 550 9.17 -3.48 24.85
CA ALA A 550 8.76 -4.66 24.11
C ALA A 550 8.76 -5.89 25.03
N VAL A 551 7.59 -6.49 25.24
CA VAL A 551 7.43 -7.69 26.06
C VAL A 551 7.76 -8.92 25.21
N PRO A 552 8.66 -9.83 25.64
CA PRO A 552 8.99 -11.05 24.89
C PRO A 552 7.83 -12.06 24.84
N ALA A 553 6.84 -11.80 24.00
CA ALA A 553 5.83 -12.78 23.63
C ALA A 553 6.46 -13.92 22.80
N PRO A 554 5.97 -15.17 22.90
CA PRO A 554 6.35 -16.23 21.97
C PRO A 554 5.89 -15.84 20.57
N THR A 555 6.82 -15.40 19.70
CA THR A 555 6.51 -14.91 18.35
C THR A 555 5.68 -15.95 17.60
N PRO A 556 4.42 -15.65 17.23
CA PRO A 556 3.61 -16.56 16.44
C PRO A 556 4.25 -16.75 15.07
N VAL A 557 4.31 -18.00 14.60
CA VAL A 557 4.82 -18.34 13.28
C VAL A 557 3.83 -19.25 12.57
N SER A 558 3.48 -18.87 11.35
CA SER A 558 2.39 -19.46 10.59
C SER A 558 2.87 -20.09 9.28
N LEU A 559 2.40 -21.31 9.01
CA LEU A 559 2.51 -21.98 7.71
C LEU A 559 1.14 -21.92 7.02
N ALA A 560 1.09 -21.55 5.75
CA ALA A 560 -0.15 -21.44 4.98
C ALA A 560 0.02 -21.92 3.53
N GLY A 561 -1.05 -22.46 2.97
CA GLY A 561 -1.02 -23.13 1.66
C GLY A 561 -2.38 -23.58 1.17
N SER A 562 -2.42 -24.41 0.12
CA SER A 562 -3.65 -24.92 -0.50
C SER A 562 -3.72 -26.45 -0.55
N VAL A 563 -4.95 -26.99 -0.55
CA VAL A 563 -5.27 -28.42 -0.74
C VAL A 563 -6.27 -28.56 -1.89
N LEU A 564 -5.82 -29.08 -3.03
CA LEU A 564 -6.54 -29.01 -4.31
C LEU A 564 -6.51 -30.33 -5.10
N ASP A 565 -7.50 -30.58 -5.95
CA ASP A 565 -7.48 -31.67 -6.92
C ASP A 565 -6.36 -31.46 -7.95
N ARG A 566 -5.51 -32.46 -8.19
CA ARG A 566 -4.31 -32.33 -9.03
C ARG A 566 -4.61 -31.93 -10.48
N ASN A 567 -5.75 -32.37 -11.01
CA ASN A 567 -6.06 -32.27 -12.44
C ASN A 567 -7.04 -31.13 -12.75
N THR A 568 -8.10 -31.00 -11.94
CA THR A 568 -9.14 -29.98 -12.09
C THR A 568 -8.87 -28.71 -11.30
N ARG A 569 -7.88 -28.74 -10.39
CA ARG A 569 -7.47 -27.67 -9.47
C ARG A 569 -8.59 -27.13 -8.55
N ARG A 570 -9.69 -27.88 -8.43
CA ARG A 570 -10.81 -27.55 -7.55
C ARG A 570 -10.49 -27.88 -6.10
N VAL A 571 -11.17 -27.17 -5.19
CA VAL A 571 -11.11 -27.43 -3.75
C VAL A 571 -11.60 -28.85 -3.43
N ILE A 572 -10.89 -29.53 -2.52
CA ILE A 572 -11.24 -30.87 -2.05
C ILE A 572 -12.06 -30.78 -0.76
N ALA A 573 -13.32 -31.19 -0.82
CA ALA A 573 -14.15 -31.37 0.37
C ALA A 573 -13.64 -32.53 1.24
N ASN A 574 -13.87 -32.44 2.55
CA ASN A 574 -13.47 -33.45 3.55
C ASN A 574 -11.96 -33.73 3.64
N ALA A 575 -11.12 -32.79 3.21
CA ALA A 575 -9.70 -32.81 3.53
C ALA A 575 -9.49 -32.50 5.01
N THR A 576 -8.55 -33.21 5.65
CA THR A 576 -8.21 -33.07 7.07
C THR A 576 -6.72 -32.80 7.24
N ILE A 577 -6.38 -31.94 8.20
CA ILE A 577 -4.99 -31.56 8.53
C ILE A 577 -4.65 -32.06 9.93
N THR A 578 -3.42 -32.57 10.07
CA THR A 578 -2.86 -33.03 11.34
C THR A 578 -1.41 -32.57 11.44
N THR A 579 -0.90 -32.41 12.65
CA THR A 579 0.47 -31.95 12.92
C THR A 579 1.06 -32.74 14.10
N THR A 580 2.37 -32.97 14.08
CA THR A 580 3.11 -33.55 15.22
C THR A 580 3.56 -32.52 16.25
N ASP A 581 3.43 -31.22 15.94
CA ASP A 581 3.73 -30.13 16.86
C ASP A 581 2.51 -29.85 17.76
N ALA A 582 2.61 -30.23 19.03
CA ALA A 582 1.54 -30.05 20.02
C ALA A 582 1.19 -28.58 20.34
N LYS A 583 1.96 -27.59 19.84
CA LYS A 583 1.64 -26.15 19.95
C LYS A 583 0.95 -25.61 18.69
N ALA A 584 1.01 -26.33 17.57
CA ALA A 584 0.46 -25.87 16.30
C ALA A 584 -1.07 -26.05 16.25
N LYS A 585 -1.79 -24.96 15.97
CA LYS A 585 -3.22 -24.98 15.64
C LYS A 585 -3.37 -24.97 14.13
N CYS A 586 -3.96 -26.01 13.55
CA CYS A 586 -4.09 -26.21 12.11
C CYS A 586 -5.55 -26.36 11.66
N THR A 587 -5.90 -25.71 10.54
CA THR A 587 -7.24 -25.73 9.93
C THR A 587 -7.13 -25.84 8.41
N ILE A 588 -8.02 -26.59 7.76
CA ILE A 588 -8.33 -26.45 6.32
C ILE A 588 -9.74 -25.86 6.25
N GLY A 589 -9.94 -24.84 5.42
CA GLY A 589 -11.23 -24.20 5.23
C GLY A 589 -11.92 -24.56 3.92
N ASN A 590 -13.16 -24.10 3.77
CA ASN A 590 -14.04 -24.46 2.66
C ASN A 590 -13.58 -23.87 1.30
N ASN A 591 -12.62 -22.95 1.29
CA ASN A 591 -11.97 -22.43 0.09
C ASN A 591 -10.69 -23.21 -0.33
N GLY A 592 -10.32 -24.27 0.40
CA GLY A 592 -9.13 -25.08 0.15
C GLY A 592 -7.83 -24.47 0.66
N LEU A 593 -7.84 -23.28 1.26
CA LEU A 593 -6.72 -22.75 2.03
C LEU A 593 -6.57 -23.57 3.33
N PHE A 594 -5.33 -23.87 3.70
CA PHE A 594 -4.99 -24.35 5.02
C PHE A 594 -4.05 -23.38 5.73
N THR A 595 -4.15 -23.32 7.05
CA THR A 595 -3.27 -22.55 7.92
C THR A 595 -2.83 -23.41 9.11
N CYS A 596 -1.63 -23.18 9.61
CA CYS A 596 -1.05 -23.79 10.81
C CYS A 596 -0.27 -22.72 11.58
N THR A 597 -0.78 -22.25 12.72
CA THR A 597 -0.09 -21.27 13.57
C THR A 597 0.56 -21.98 14.77
N THR A 598 1.87 -21.78 14.95
CA THR A 598 2.67 -22.27 16.07
C THR A 598 3.56 -21.13 16.63
N VAL A 599 4.64 -21.44 17.35
CA VAL A 599 5.61 -20.48 17.89
C VAL A 599 6.97 -20.58 17.21
N SER A 600 7.70 -19.46 17.15
CA SER A 600 9.06 -19.42 16.63
C SER A 600 9.99 -20.40 17.36
N GLY A 601 10.82 -21.12 16.60
CA GLY A 601 11.67 -22.21 17.06
C GLY A 601 10.99 -23.58 17.12
N ALA A 602 9.71 -23.72 16.76
CA ALA A 602 9.02 -25.01 16.73
C ALA A 602 9.46 -25.91 15.56
N SER A 603 9.25 -27.22 15.72
CA SER A 603 9.50 -28.24 14.70
C SER A 603 8.30 -29.20 14.66
N GLY A 604 7.90 -29.65 13.46
CA GLY A 604 6.72 -30.47 13.28
C GLY A 604 6.56 -31.00 11.86
N VAL A 605 5.57 -31.87 11.67
CA VAL A 605 5.22 -32.47 10.38
C VAL A 605 3.73 -32.29 10.14
N ILE A 606 3.37 -31.42 9.19
CA ILE A 606 2.01 -31.26 8.70
C ILE A 606 1.68 -32.46 7.81
N THR A 607 0.57 -33.14 8.06
CA THR A 607 0.07 -34.26 7.25
C THR A 607 -1.36 -33.99 6.83
N ILE A 608 -1.62 -34.02 5.52
CA ILE A 608 -2.95 -33.85 4.93
C ILE A 608 -3.52 -35.23 4.60
N LYS A 609 -4.80 -35.48 4.93
CA LYS A 609 -5.49 -36.73 4.63
C LYS A 609 -6.85 -36.47 3.99
N VAL A 610 -7.13 -37.21 2.92
CA VAL A 610 -8.41 -37.22 2.21
C VAL A 610 -8.82 -38.69 2.05
N ALA A 611 -10.05 -39.04 2.45
CA ALA A 611 -10.50 -40.43 2.44
C ALA A 611 -10.56 -41.00 1.02
N GLY A 612 -9.97 -42.18 0.81
CA GLY A 612 -9.96 -42.87 -0.49
C GLY A 612 -9.13 -42.20 -1.61
N ARG A 613 -8.28 -41.23 -1.27
CA ARG A 613 -7.43 -40.48 -2.21
C ARG A 613 -5.96 -40.52 -1.77
N ILE A 614 -5.06 -40.21 -2.70
CA ILE A 614 -3.62 -40.01 -2.42
C ILE A 614 -3.32 -38.50 -2.45
N VAL A 615 -2.50 -38.04 -1.51
CA VAL A 615 -2.07 -36.64 -1.42
C VAL A 615 -0.57 -36.54 -1.74
N GLU A 616 -0.19 -35.57 -2.58
CA GLU A 616 1.18 -35.33 -3.05
C GLU A 616 1.55 -33.85 -2.82
N PRO A 617 2.53 -33.53 -1.95
CA PRO A 617 3.23 -34.45 -1.04
C PRO A 617 2.29 -34.99 0.05
N ALA A 618 2.61 -36.14 0.66
CA ALA A 618 1.78 -36.69 1.75
C ALA A 618 1.91 -35.86 3.06
N SER A 619 3.05 -35.20 3.25
CA SER A 619 3.36 -34.40 4.43
C SER A 619 4.39 -33.31 4.12
N TYR A 620 4.45 -32.28 4.97
CA TYR A 620 5.46 -31.23 4.94
C TYR A 620 6.10 -31.08 6.33
N SER A 621 7.43 -31.19 6.40
CA SER A 621 8.21 -31.09 7.64
C SER A 621 8.84 -29.72 7.79
N TYR A 622 8.69 -29.10 8.96
CA TYR A 622 9.38 -27.87 9.36
C TYR A 622 10.26 -28.12 10.60
N ASN A 623 11.39 -27.43 10.68
CA ASN A 623 12.35 -27.58 11.78
C ASN A 623 12.87 -26.21 12.25
N ALA A 624 12.78 -25.94 13.55
CA ALA A 624 13.18 -24.69 14.19
C ALA A 624 12.67 -23.42 13.48
N ILE A 625 11.40 -23.44 13.06
CA ILE A 625 10.80 -22.44 12.15
C ILE A 625 10.85 -21.03 12.76
N LYS A 626 11.49 -20.07 12.08
CA LYS A 626 11.71 -18.71 12.62
C LYS A 626 10.83 -17.63 12.03
N SER A 627 10.28 -17.89 10.84
CA SER A 627 9.54 -16.96 9.99
C SER A 627 8.37 -17.69 9.34
N ASN A 628 7.36 -16.93 8.93
CA ASN A 628 6.18 -17.49 8.27
C ASN A 628 6.51 -18.13 6.92
N ILE A 629 5.69 -19.09 6.50
CA ILE A 629 5.82 -19.81 5.23
C ILE A 629 4.47 -19.76 4.50
N ALA A 630 4.46 -19.15 3.30
CA ALA A 630 3.31 -19.11 2.40
C ALA A 630 3.54 -20.02 1.18
N GLY A 631 2.49 -20.31 0.42
CA GLY A 631 2.60 -20.98 -0.88
C GLY A 631 2.89 -22.47 -0.81
N LEU A 632 2.67 -23.12 0.35
CA LEU A 632 2.67 -24.59 0.40
C LEU A 632 1.50 -25.13 -0.44
N MET A 633 1.71 -26.24 -1.16
CA MET A 633 0.66 -26.83 -2.01
C MET A 633 0.62 -28.34 -1.80
N PHE A 634 -0.59 -28.85 -1.51
CA PHE A 634 -0.92 -30.27 -1.46
C PHE A 634 -1.91 -30.58 -2.58
N THR A 635 -1.53 -31.50 -3.46
CA THR A 635 -2.38 -31.95 -4.57
C THR A 635 -2.97 -33.32 -4.29
N VAL A 636 -4.20 -33.56 -4.74
CA VAL A 636 -4.97 -34.77 -4.42
C VAL A 636 -5.34 -35.52 -5.70
N ARG A 637 -5.23 -36.85 -5.69
CA ARG A 637 -5.60 -37.76 -6.78
C ARG A 637 -6.42 -38.95 -6.29
#